data_AF-A0A662YWN1-F1
#
_entry.id   AF-A0A662YWN1-F1
#
_cell.length_a   1.000
_cell.length_b   1.000
_cell.length_c   1.000
_cell.angle_alpha   90.00
_cell.angle_beta   90.00
_cell.angle_gamma   90.00
#
_symmetry.space_group_name_H-M   'P 1'
#
loop_
_entity.id
_entity.type
_entity.pdbx_description
1 polymer ?
#
loop_
_entity_poly.entity_id
_entity_poly.type
_entity_poly.pdbx_seq_one_letter_code
_entity_poly.pdbx_strand_id
1 'polypeptide(L)'
;MDDCKYNNENVALRRVTCSNCGENLEYPQGRNVEGVCRCFYTANESKVSPVQGIHKRDERYNGCRSDNPRKREPMHHVGNIEFKGSGKKRGKFVIEHCTTDPAALYEVLTEEWNLTPPHLVVSLVGGDEDFQMKPWLRDTLRKGLVKAAQSTGAWIVTSGLRVGITRHVGEAVRDHSLASTSSKVKVIAIGIAPWKMIHDKETLLTAKPGKPAFYETAEQPSGSLYSLDSNHSHFILVDEDERHKDGTTEMRIKLLKHISEQRTGYRGTGIEIPVLCLLVHGQPHILERIYRGMLNSTPWLILAGSGGIADILVDMMSRPCDPDNVQEQLQEKFHTEFAWTDILKCTKIIQIILEHRHLLTIHNPGQEGSDELDTVILKALVKACKSQSQEAQEYLDELKLAVAWNRVDIAKSEIFSGEVEWRPCDLEEVMMDALVSNKPDFVKLFIDNGMNMCDFLTYSKLQDLYCAIPPKCLLHQLLQKKHEETKLSISARNDSMADSLEQKPKFTLYEVSRVLKDFLHDSCKGFYQETTKRGTMERSSINRVSHVQKASLNMNQKCENPWRDLFLWAVLQNRQEMANYFWATGPEAVAAALAGCKILKEMAHLESEAESARSMKEAKYEQFALDLFSECYTNSEDRAFALLVRKTKSWNKTTCLDLATEADAKSFFAHDGVQSHLTKMWWGAMKSDTRIWKLVLSFFCPPLIYTNLITFSEDEHHTVDGAEQFKELDSQDSEKAMLLTQRQNSDTIKPEKQVTASNNVCMKFLFTRWKKFWGAPVTVFLGNVIMYFAFLFLFTYVILVDFQPPPPYGPSIPEITLYFWVFTLVLEELRQSFFTDEDTSIIKKFKLYVEDSWNKCDMVAILLFVLGVSCRMAWSTYEAGRTVLALDFMVFALRLIHIFAIHKQLGPKIIIVERMMKDVFFFLFFLSVWLIAYGVATQALLHPNDNRVDWIFRRVLYRPYLHIFGQIPLEEIDGNKNENSFMVHIV
;
A
#
# COMPACT_ATOMS: atom_id res chain seq x y z
N MET A 1 -43.04 -32.78 94.42
CA MET A 1 -41.63 -33.19 94.46
C MET A 1 -40.92 -32.42 93.35
N ASP A 2 -40.20 -31.32 93.57
CA ASP A 2 -39.85 -30.55 94.76
C ASP A 2 -39.52 -29.10 94.32
N ASP A 3 -39.71 -28.18 95.26
CA ASP A 3 -39.51 -26.73 95.17
C ASP A 3 -38.04 -26.28 95.05
N CYS A 4 -37.83 -25.06 94.50
CA CYS A 4 -37.00 -23.93 95.03
C CYS A 4 -36.48 -23.05 93.87
N LYS A 5 -36.94 -21.79 93.69
CA LYS A 5 -36.57 -20.52 94.37
C LYS A 5 -35.19 -19.92 94.03
N TYR A 6 -35.27 -18.71 93.46
CA TYR A 6 -34.40 -17.52 93.59
C TYR A 6 -32.92 -17.57 93.15
N ASN A 7 -32.56 -16.75 92.14
CA ASN A 7 -31.90 -15.46 92.39
C ASN A 7 -31.81 -14.58 91.12
N ASN A 8 -32.39 -13.38 91.22
CA ASN A 8 -32.15 -12.24 90.33
C ASN A 8 -30.84 -11.57 90.80
N GLU A 9 -29.76 -11.68 90.02
CA GLU A 9 -28.63 -10.76 90.16
C GLU A 9 -28.81 -9.59 89.18
N ASN A 10 -29.06 -8.41 89.76
CA ASN A 10 -29.03 -7.13 89.06
C ASN A 10 -27.61 -6.87 88.54
N VAL A 11 -27.37 -7.03 87.24
CA VAL A 11 -26.17 -6.50 86.59
C VAL A 11 -26.38 -4.99 86.38
N ALA A 12 -25.67 -4.18 87.16
CA ALA A 12 -25.70 -2.73 87.04
C ALA A 12 -25.12 -2.28 85.68
N LEU A 13 -25.96 -1.67 84.85
CA LEU A 13 -25.55 -1.02 83.60
C LEU A 13 -24.76 0.26 83.92
N ARG A 14 -23.56 0.39 83.36
CA ARG A 14 -22.76 1.63 83.45
C ARG A 14 -23.22 2.58 82.35
N ARG A 15 -23.88 3.69 82.72
CA ARG A 15 -24.20 4.79 81.80
C ARG A 15 -23.03 5.74 81.70
N VAL A 16 -22.59 6.04 80.47
CA VAL A 16 -21.66 7.13 80.20
C VAL A 16 -22.29 8.03 79.14
N THR A 17 -22.40 9.31 79.46
CA THR A 17 -22.86 10.36 78.55
C THR A 17 -21.71 10.84 77.67
N CYS A 18 -21.92 10.91 76.36
CA CYS A 18 -20.97 11.55 75.45
C CYS A 18 -20.96 13.08 75.68
N SER A 19 -19.80 13.65 75.99
CA SER A 19 -19.64 15.09 76.25
C SER A 19 -19.91 16.00 75.05
N ASN A 20 -19.96 15.44 73.83
CA ASN A 20 -20.08 16.21 72.58
C ASN A 20 -21.49 16.19 71.96
N CYS A 21 -22.29 15.15 72.19
CA CYS A 21 -23.66 15.03 71.66
C CYS A 21 -24.73 14.69 72.72
N GLY A 22 -24.34 14.42 73.97
CA GLY A 22 -25.27 14.18 75.08
C GLY A 22 -25.99 12.83 75.09
N GLU A 23 -25.73 11.92 74.14
CA GLU A 23 -26.35 10.59 74.14
C GLU A 23 -25.78 9.68 75.25
N ASN A 24 -26.69 8.94 75.91
CA ASN A 24 -26.39 7.95 76.95
C ASN A 24 -26.11 6.59 76.30
N LEU A 25 -24.90 6.05 76.50
CA LEU A 25 -24.55 4.68 76.06
C LEU A 25 -24.60 3.72 77.25
N GLU A 26 -25.30 2.60 77.08
CA GLU A 26 -25.44 1.52 78.09
C GLU A 26 -24.65 0.28 77.63
N TYR A 27 -23.75 -0.24 78.47
CA TYR A 27 -22.92 -1.41 78.18
C TYR A 27 -23.21 -2.58 79.14
N PRO A 28 -23.42 -3.82 78.66
CA PRO A 28 -23.31 -5.02 79.49
C PRO A 28 -21.83 -5.41 79.66
N GLN A 29 -21.37 -5.62 80.89
CA GLN A 29 -19.97 -6.02 81.15
C GLN A 29 -19.70 -7.45 80.64
N GLY A 30 -18.75 -7.62 79.70
CA GLY A 30 -18.27 -8.96 79.33
C GLY A 30 -17.57 -9.18 77.98
N ARG A 31 -17.46 -8.19 77.07
CA ARG A 31 -16.64 -8.31 75.85
C ARG A 31 -15.99 -6.98 75.49
N ASN A 32 -14.66 -6.97 75.32
CA ASN A 32 -13.91 -5.83 74.80
C ASN A 32 -14.21 -5.67 73.29
N VAL A 33 -15.18 -4.81 72.97
CA VAL A 33 -15.36 -4.24 71.64
C VAL A 33 -15.38 -2.72 71.85
N GLU A 34 -14.38 -2.01 71.35
CA GLU A 34 -14.36 -0.55 71.38
C GLU A 34 -15.46 0.00 70.46
N GLY A 35 -16.59 0.39 71.05
CA GLY A 35 -17.67 1.08 70.36
C GLY A 35 -17.35 2.57 70.20
N VAL A 36 -17.18 3.03 68.96
CA VAL A 36 -16.91 4.45 68.64
C VAL A 36 -18.24 5.19 68.40
N CYS A 37 -18.47 6.31 69.09
CA CYS A 37 -19.59 7.22 68.83
C CYS A 37 -19.50 7.82 67.42
N ARG A 38 -20.61 7.86 66.68
CA ARG A 38 -20.71 8.46 65.33
C ARG A 38 -20.36 9.96 65.25
N CYS A 39 -20.10 10.59 66.38
CA CYS A 39 -19.74 12.00 66.52
C CYS A 39 -18.26 12.33 66.26
N PHE A 40 -17.38 11.35 66.03
CA PHE A 40 -15.94 11.58 65.82
C PHE A 40 -15.49 11.81 64.36
N TYR A 41 -16.40 11.75 63.37
CA TYR A 41 -16.03 11.86 61.94
C TYR A 41 -16.16 13.26 61.31
N THR A 42 -16.55 14.29 62.07
CA THR A 42 -16.67 15.66 61.52
C THR A 42 -16.02 16.68 62.44
N ALA A 43 -14.69 16.71 62.46
CA ALA A 43 -13.94 17.84 63.00
C ALA A 43 -12.54 17.88 62.37
N ASN A 44 -12.42 18.51 61.20
CA ASN A 44 -11.22 19.25 60.78
C ASN A 44 -11.48 20.04 59.49
N GLU A 45 -12.44 20.97 59.55
CA GLU A 45 -12.44 22.14 58.66
C GLU A 45 -12.45 23.40 59.53
N SER A 46 -11.30 24.07 59.60
CA SER A 46 -11.20 25.54 59.67
C SER A 46 -9.76 25.95 59.97
N LYS A 47 -9.10 26.57 58.99
CA LYS A 47 -8.21 27.72 59.22
C LYS A 47 -7.88 28.46 57.91
N VAL A 48 -8.26 29.75 57.91
CA VAL A 48 -7.66 30.91 57.20
C VAL A 48 -7.99 31.02 55.68
N SER A 49 -9.02 31.75 55.18
CA SER A 49 -9.42 33.19 55.24
C SER A 49 -8.80 34.08 54.12
N PRO A 50 -9.37 35.26 53.78
CA PRO A 50 -10.68 35.56 53.17
C PRO A 50 -10.56 36.63 52.04
N VAL A 51 -11.68 37.30 51.66
CA VAL A 51 -11.86 38.61 50.94
C VAL A 51 -12.74 38.41 49.68
N GLN A 52 -13.87 39.08 49.42
CA GLN A 52 -14.65 40.19 50.01
C GLN A 52 -16.03 40.22 49.30
N GLY A 53 -17.06 40.84 49.90
CA GLY A 53 -18.14 41.46 49.11
C GLY A 53 -19.62 41.10 49.42
N ILE A 54 -20.03 41.29 50.68
CA ILE A 54 -21.31 41.87 51.16
C ILE A 54 -22.43 42.13 50.10
N HIS A 55 -23.63 41.56 50.30
CA HIS A 55 -24.88 42.33 50.44
C HIS A 55 -26.01 41.53 51.12
N LYS A 56 -26.62 42.17 52.13
CA LYS A 56 -27.76 41.76 52.98
C LYS A 56 -29.09 41.72 52.21
N ARG A 57 -30.06 40.86 52.59
CA ARG A 57 -31.23 41.20 53.43
C ARG A 57 -32.17 40.03 53.70
N ASP A 58 -32.85 40.16 54.83
CA ASP A 58 -33.85 39.31 55.48
C ASP A 58 -35.03 38.83 54.61
N GLU A 59 -35.63 37.69 54.98
CA GLU A 59 -37.02 37.66 55.48
C GLU A 59 -37.38 36.31 56.14
N ARG A 60 -38.08 36.40 57.28
CA ARG A 60 -38.73 35.30 57.99
C ARG A 60 -40.05 34.96 57.26
N TYR A 61 -40.45 33.69 57.20
CA TYR A 61 -41.81 33.26 57.62
C TYR A 61 -41.95 31.73 57.65
N ASN A 62 -42.93 31.31 58.44
CA ASN A 62 -43.22 29.98 58.98
C ASN A 62 -43.51 28.86 57.97
N GLY A 63 -43.09 27.64 58.36
CA GLY A 63 -43.94 26.46 58.58
C GLY A 63 -44.77 25.90 57.41
N CYS A 64 -44.39 24.70 56.93
CA CYS A 64 -45.18 23.47 57.00
C CYS A 64 -44.53 22.33 56.18
N ARG A 65 -44.69 21.11 56.68
CA ARG A 65 -44.42 19.76 56.13
C ARG A 65 -43.96 19.67 54.66
N SER A 66 -42.87 18.94 54.44
CA SER A 66 -42.70 18.11 53.24
C SER A 66 -41.91 16.86 53.61
N ASP A 67 -42.51 15.70 53.38
CA ASP A 67 -41.77 14.53 52.92
C ASP A 67 -40.85 14.99 51.79
N ASN A 68 -39.55 14.84 51.95
CA ASN A 68 -38.60 15.01 50.87
C ASN A 68 -37.57 13.87 50.97
N PRO A 69 -37.56 12.90 50.04
CA PRO A 69 -36.38 12.07 49.88
C PRO A 69 -35.25 13.02 49.51
N ARG A 70 -34.16 13.00 50.27
CA ARG A 70 -32.95 13.76 49.94
C ARG A 70 -32.58 13.45 48.49
N LYS A 71 -32.80 14.41 47.58
CA LYS A 71 -32.27 14.34 46.21
C LYS A 71 -30.76 14.25 46.35
N ARG A 72 -30.18 13.06 46.16
CA ARG A 72 -28.78 12.94 45.79
C ARG A 72 -28.68 13.50 44.37
N GLU A 73 -27.80 14.48 44.17
CA GLU A 73 -27.44 14.89 42.81
C GLU A 73 -26.85 13.67 42.08
N PRO A 74 -27.18 13.44 40.79
CA PRO A 74 -26.59 12.35 40.04
C PRO A 74 -25.06 12.55 39.96
N MET A 75 -24.30 11.59 40.48
CA MET A 75 -22.84 11.58 40.37
C MET A 75 -22.46 11.24 38.92
N HIS A 76 -22.35 12.26 38.07
CA HIS A 76 -21.65 12.18 36.79
C HIS A 76 -20.26 12.80 36.96
N HIS A 77 -19.21 12.00 36.86
CA HIS A 77 -17.84 12.49 37.01
C HIS A 77 -16.88 11.77 36.07
N VAL A 78 -16.30 12.50 35.12
CA VAL A 78 -15.31 12.00 34.16
C VAL A 78 -13.92 12.50 34.55
N GLY A 79 -12.93 11.62 34.58
CA GLY A 79 -11.57 11.96 34.98
C GLY A 79 -10.50 11.08 34.36
N ASN A 80 -9.25 11.51 34.50
CA ASN A 80 -8.07 10.72 34.16
C ASN A 80 -7.43 10.19 35.45
N ILE A 81 -6.95 8.94 35.43
CA ILE A 81 -6.23 8.30 36.54
C ILE A 81 -4.78 8.02 36.12
N GLU A 82 -3.83 8.32 37.00
CA GLU A 82 -2.42 7.93 36.85
C GLU A 82 -2.02 7.07 38.04
N PHE A 83 -1.68 5.81 37.78
CA PHE A 83 -1.30 4.85 38.82
C PHE A 83 0.14 5.10 39.28
N LYS A 84 0.37 5.16 40.59
CA LYS A 84 1.71 5.27 41.17
C LYS A 84 2.48 3.94 41.00
N GLY A 85 3.63 3.94 40.30
CA GLY A 85 4.45 2.75 40.05
C GLY A 85 5.57 2.95 39.01
N SER A 86 6.37 1.92 38.74
CA SER A 86 7.58 1.96 37.87
C SER A 86 7.31 2.15 36.36
N GLY A 87 6.05 2.23 35.95
CA GLY A 87 5.64 2.70 34.62
C GLY A 87 4.42 3.58 34.79
N LYS A 88 4.52 4.87 34.44
CA LYS A 88 3.41 5.84 34.51
C LYS A 88 2.26 5.41 33.61
N LYS A 89 1.36 4.57 34.11
CA LYS A 89 0.19 4.08 33.38
C LYS A 89 -0.97 5.03 33.61
N ARG A 90 -1.54 5.50 32.50
CA ARG A 90 -2.69 6.39 32.49
C ARG A 90 -3.93 5.62 32.05
N GLY A 91 -5.02 5.85 32.75
CA GLY A 91 -6.36 5.40 32.38
C GLY A 91 -7.36 6.55 32.41
N LYS A 92 -8.56 6.29 31.89
CA LYS A 92 -9.71 7.19 32.02
C LYS A 92 -10.79 6.50 32.86
N PHE A 93 -11.56 7.26 33.63
CA PHE A 93 -12.68 6.72 34.38
C PHE A 93 -13.91 7.62 34.27
N VAL A 94 -15.08 7.01 34.35
CA VAL A 94 -16.36 7.69 34.50
C VAL A 94 -17.12 7.10 35.69
N ILE A 95 -17.70 7.96 36.52
CA ILE A 95 -18.64 7.57 37.58
C ILE A 95 -20.05 7.88 37.07
N GLU A 96 -20.91 6.87 37.08
CA GLU A 96 -22.29 6.94 36.62
C GLU A 96 -23.26 6.27 37.60
N HIS A 97 -24.53 6.64 37.52
CA HIS A 97 -25.60 5.96 38.25
C HIS A 97 -26.04 4.67 37.53
N CYS A 98 -26.52 3.66 38.26
CA CYS A 98 -26.98 2.39 37.69
C CYS A 98 -28.18 2.48 36.73
N THR A 99 -28.86 3.63 36.65
CA THR A 99 -30.00 3.89 35.77
C THR A 99 -29.66 4.77 34.56
N THR A 100 -28.39 5.15 34.37
CA THR A 100 -27.96 5.93 33.20
C THR A 100 -28.26 5.15 31.92
N ASP A 101 -28.61 5.86 30.85
CA ASP A 101 -28.88 5.25 29.54
C ASP A 101 -27.58 4.70 28.92
N PRO A 102 -27.53 3.44 28.46
CA PRO A 102 -26.33 2.87 27.85
C PRO A 102 -25.83 3.61 26.60
N ALA A 103 -26.70 4.34 25.88
CA ALA A 103 -26.29 5.11 24.71
C ALA A 103 -25.35 6.28 25.10
N ALA A 104 -25.68 7.01 26.16
CA ALA A 104 -24.84 8.08 26.68
C ALA A 104 -23.45 7.55 27.10
N LEU A 105 -23.40 6.36 27.72
CA LEU A 105 -22.12 5.73 28.05
C LEU A 105 -21.32 5.34 26.80
N TYR A 106 -21.99 4.83 25.76
CA TYR A 106 -21.32 4.47 24.52
C TYR A 106 -20.74 5.69 23.80
N GLU A 107 -21.47 6.82 23.79
CA GLU A 107 -20.99 8.11 23.28
C GLU A 107 -19.74 8.59 24.03
N VAL A 108 -19.70 8.45 25.36
CA VAL A 108 -18.48 8.76 26.14
C VAL A 108 -17.30 7.88 25.72
N LEU A 109 -17.53 6.58 25.48
CA LEU A 109 -16.47 5.66 25.02
C LEU A 109 -15.94 6.06 23.63
N THR A 110 -16.81 6.40 22.69
CA THR A 110 -16.42 6.63 21.28
C THR A 110 -16.01 8.07 21.00
N GLU A 111 -16.74 9.06 21.48
CA GLU A 111 -16.54 10.48 21.15
C GLU A 111 -15.56 11.14 22.12
N GLU A 112 -15.84 11.10 23.43
CA GLU A 112 -14.97 11.75 24.43
C GLU A 112 -13.65 11.00 24.60
N TRP A 113 -13.72 9.66 24.67
CA TRP A 113 -12.53 8.85 24.89
C TRP A 113 -11.77 8.53 23.61
N ASN A 114 -12.36 8.81 22.44
CA ASN A 114 -11.82 8.51 21.10
C ASN A 114 -11.45 7.03 20.94
N LEU A 115 -12.26 6.12 21.49
CA LEU A 115 -12.08 4.69 21.25
C LEU A 115 -12.66 4.31 19.89
N THR A 116 -11.85 3.61 19.09
CA THR A 116 -12.32 2.99 17.86
C THR A 116 -13.37 1.93 18.20
N PRO A 117 -14.55 1.94 17.54
CA PRO A 117 -15.55 0.89 17.72
C PRO A 117 -14.93 -0.50 17.51
N PRO A 118 -15.21 -1.48 18.40
CA PRO A 118 -14.59 -2.80 18.33
C PRO A 118 -15.27 -3.67 17.27
N HIS A 119 -14.51 -4.60 16.67
CA HIS A 119 -15.09 -5.64 15.81
C HIS A 119 -15.59 -6.87 16.59
N LEU A 120 -15.34 -6.91 17.90
CA LEU A 120 -15.75 -7.97 18.81
C LEU A 120 -15.67 -7.45 20.26
N VAL A 121 -16.61 -7.82 21.11
CA VAL A 121 -16.49 -7.60 22.56
C VAL A 121 -16.43 -8.94 23.28
N VAL A 122 -15.39 -9.14 24.09
CA VAL A 122 -15.26 -10.32 24.95
C VAL A 122 -15.47 -9.89 26.40
N SER A 123 -16.62 -10.26 26.96
CA SER A 123 -17.00 -9.99 28.34
C SER A 123 -16.58 -11.16 29.23
N LEU A 124 -15.53 -10.97 30.02
CA LEU A 124 -15.08 -11.96 30.99
C LEU A 124 -16.01 -11.96 32.21
N VAL A 125 -16.52 -13.13 32.54
CA VAL A 125 -17.38 -13.39 33.70
C VAL A 125 -16.70 -14.45 34.56
N GLY A 126 -16.37 -14.09 35.79
CA GLY A 126 -15.71 -14.97 36.74
C GLY A 126 -15.95 -14.50 38.17
N GLY A 127 -15.51 -15.28 39.16
CA GLY A 127 -15.65 -14.91 40.57
C GLY A 127 -14.71 -13.76 40.96
N ASP A 128 -15.23 -12.79 41.72
CA ASP A 128 -14.47 -11.66 42.28
C ASP A 128 -13.75 -12.03 43.60
N GLU A 129 -13.36 -13.30 43.76
CA GLU A 129 -12.67 -13.83 44.95
C GLU A 129 -11.24 -14.27 44.62
N ASP A 130 -10.41 -14.39 45.65
CA ASP A 130 -9.03 -14.88 45.53
C ASP A 130 -9.02 -16.40 45.27
N PHE A 131 -9.16 -16.77 44.00
CA PHE A 131 -9.01 -18.15 43.51
C PHE A 131 -7.57 -18.41 43.02
N GLN A 132 -6.99 -19.54 43.42
CA GLN A 132 -5.67 -19.96 42.94
C GLN A 132 -5.77 -20.48 41.49
N MET A 133 -5.34 -19.64 40.55
CA MET A 133 -5.42 -19.95 39.13
C MET A 133 -4.49 -21.11 38.72
N LYS A 134 -5.05 -22.15 38.07
CA LYS A 134 -4.27 -23.25 37.51
C LYS A 134 -3.28 -22.73 36.44
N PRO A 135 -2.05 -23.26 36.34
CA PRO A 135 -1.04 -22.77 35.40
C PRO A 135 -1.49 -22.79 33.94
N TRP A 136 -2.14 -23.88 33.51
CA TRP A 136 -2.66 -23.99 32.14
C TRP A 136 -3.70 -22.91 31.84
N LEU A 137 -4.61 -22.62 32.78
CA LEU A 137 -5.69 -21.64 32.61
C LEU A 137 -5.13 -20.23 32.47
N ARG A 138 -4.11 -19.91 33.27
CA ARG A 138 -3.35 -18.65 33.15
C ARG A 138 -2.71 -18.54 31.77
N ASP A 139 -2.13 -19.61 31.26
CA ASP A 139 -1.49 -19.63 29.94
C ASP A 139 -2.51 -19.52 28.80
N THR A 140 -3.69 -20.16 28.92
CA THR A 140 -4.80 -20.06 27.97
C THR A 140 -5.34 -18.63 27.88
N LEU A 141 -5.57 -17.93 29.01
CA LEU A 141 -5.98 -16.53 28.97
C LEU A 141 -4.86 -15.62 28.46
N ARG A 142 -3.62 -15.84 28.90
CA ARG A 142 -2.49 -14.98 28.53
C ARG A 142 -2.13 -15.07 27.05
N LYS A 143 -2.09 -16.28 26.49
CA LYS A 143 -1.77 -16.49 25.07
C LYS A 143 -3.03 -16.36 24.21
N GLY A 144 -4.11 -17.04 24.58
CA GLY A 144 -5.31 -17.15 23.75
C GLY A 144 -6.17 -15.88 23.73
N LEU A 145 -6.61 -15.39 24.89
CA LEU A 145 -7.53 -14.24 24.95
C LEU A 145 -6.87 -12.95 24.46
N VAL A 146 -5.61 -12.70 24.84
CA VAL A 146 -4.90 -11.49 24.41
C VAL A 146 -4.56 -11.52 22.92
N LYS A 147 -4.16 -12.68 22.38
CA LYS A 147 -3.97 -12.88 20.94
C LYS A 147 -5.28 -12.69 20.18
N ALA A 148 -6.39 -13.24 20.68
CA ALA A 148 -7.72 -13.04 20.11
C ALA A 148 -8.04 -11.54 20.04
N ALA A 149 -7.90 -10.81 21.15
CA ALA A 149 -8.21 -9.38 21.20
C ALA A 149 -7.29 -8.53 20.32
N GLN A 150 -6.01 -8.86 20.20
CA GLN A 150 -5.09 -8.17 19.30
C GLN A 150 -5.43 -8.43 17.83
N SER A 151 -5.71 -9.69 17.47
CA SER A 151 -5.97 -10.07 16.07
C SER A 151 -7.27 -9.48 15.53
N THR A 152 -8.31 -9.40 16.36
CA THR A 152 -9.64 -8.90 15.96
C THR A 152 -9.86 -7.43 16.28
N GLY A 153 -9.03 -6.82 17.15
CA GLY A 153 -9.29 -5.49 17.68
C GLY A 153 -10.45 -5.48 18.69
N ALA A 154 -10.56 -6.52 19.51
CA ALA A 154 -11.66 -6.68 20.46
C ALA A 154 -11.50 -5.83 21.73
N TRP A 155 -12.62 -5.43 22.31
CA TRP A 155 -12.65 -4.91 23.68
C TRP A 155 -12.78 -6.06 24.68
N ILE A 156 -11.91 -6.07 25.69
CA ILE A 156 -12.00 -7.01 26.82
C ILE A 156 -12.71 -6.31 27.97
N VAL A 157 -13.91 -6.77 28.33
CA VAL A 157 -14.70 -6.20 29.43
C VAL A 157 -14.58 -7.10 30.66
N THR A 158 -14.16 -6.53 31.79
CA THR A 158 -13.92 -7.25 33.06
C THR A 158 -14.50 -6.48 34.26
N SER A 159 -14.31 -6.95 35.50
CA SER A 159 -14.70 -6.18 36.69
C SER A 159 -13.77 -4.98 36.97
N GLY A 160 -12.57 -4.90 36.36
CA GLY A 160 -11.60 -3.81 36.58
C GLY A 160 -10.95 -3.76 37.97
N LEU A 161 -11.40 -4.60 38.91
CA LEU A 161 -10.85 -4.75 40.24
C LEU A 161 -9.61 -5.66 40.20
N ARG A 162 -8.60 -5.34 41.01
CA ARG A 162 -7.36 -6.12 41.13
C ARG A 162 -7.56 -7.35 42.04
N VAL A 163 -8.52 -8.22 41.71
CA VAL A 163 -8.86 -9.44 42.45
C VAL A 163 -9.05 -10.61 41.49
N GLY A 164 -8.78 -11.84 41.97
CA GLY A 164 -9.09 -13.08 41.27
C GLY A 164 -8.60 -13.14 39.82
N ILE A 165 -9.52 -13.44 38.90
CA ILE A 165 -9.22 -13.63 37.46
C ILE A 165 -8.85 -12.31 36.78
N THR A 166 -9.49 -11.20 37.17
CA THR A 166 -9.26 -9.88 36.55
C THR A 166 -7.81 -9.44 36.67
N ARG A 167 -7.17 -9.70 37.82
CA ARG A 167 -5.72 -9.46 38.03
C ARG A 167 -4.86 -10.20 37.01
N HIS A 168 -5.15 -11.48 36.75
CA HIS A 168 -4.38 -12.30 35.83
C HIS A 168 -4.56 -11.86 34.37
N VAL A 169 -5.76 -11.36 34.02
CA VAL A 169 -6.01 -10.75 32.70
C VAL A 169 -5.26 -9.42 32.56
N GLY A 170 -5.24 -8.59 33.60
CA GLY A 170 -4.42 -7.37 33.63
C GLY A 170 -2.92 -7.67 33.44
N GLU A 171 -2.39 -8.67 34.14
CA GLU A 171 -1.01 -9.14 33.97
C GLU A 171 -0.75 -9.65 32.55
N ALA A 172 -1.67 -10.40 31.96
CA ALA A 172 -1.57 -10.86 30.57
C ALA A 172 -1.53 -9.70 29.56
N VAL A 173 -2.38 -8.69 29.72
CA VAL A 173 -2.40 -7.49 28.87
C VAL A 173 -1.08 -6.71 29.00
N ARG A 174 -0.52 -6.62 30.22
CA ARG A 174 0.79 -6.00 30.46
C ARG A 174 1.92 -6.76 29.77
N ASP A 175 2.00 -8.07 29.98
CA ASP A 175 3.07 -8.91 29.44
C ASP A 175 3.08 -8.83 27.91
N HIS A 176 1.90 -8.83 27.30
CA HIS A 176 1.75 -8.63 25.85
C HIS A 176 2.15 -7.22 25.40
N SER A 177 1.75 -6.17 26.13
CA SER A 177 2.15 -4.80 25.82
C SER A 177 3.66 -4.58 25.90
N LEU A 178 4.39 -5.36 26.72
CA LEU A 178 5.84 -5.32 26.81
C LEU A 178 6.52 -6.16 25.70
N ALA A 179 5.88 -7.25 25.27
CA ALA A 179 6.41 -8.15 24.25
C ALA A 179 6.11 -7.72 22.80
N SER A 180 5.03 -6.98 22.56
CA SER A 180 4.59 -6.57 21.22
C SER A 180 5.55 -5.56 20.59
N THR A 181 6.06 -5.88 19.40
CA THR A 181 6.86 -4.98 18.56
C THR A 181 6.00 -4.05 17.70
N SER A 182 4.70 -4.31 17.58
CA SER A 182 3.76 -3.52 16.79
C SER A 182 3.13 -2.41 17.62
N SER A 183 3.27 -1.16 17.15
CA SER A 183 2.61 0.02 17.72
C SER A 183 1.19 0.23 17.21
N LYS A 184 0.73 -0.56 16.21
CA LYS A 184 -0.51 -0.31 15.46
C LYS A 184 -1.78 -0.79 16.16
N VAL A 185 -1.74 -1.86 16.97
CA VAL A 185 -2.93 -2.42 17.63
C VAL A 185 -2.66 -2.61 19.12
N LYS A 186 -3.28 -1.76 19.94
CA LYS A 186 -3.21 -1.83 21.40
C LYS A 186 -4.46 -2.54 21.92
N VAL A 187 -4.27 -3.54 22.78
CA VAL A 187 -5.38 -4.25 23.44
C VAL A 187 -6.09 -3.30 24.41
N ILE A 188 -7.42 -3.19 24.29
CA ILE A 188 -8.26 -2.31 25.11
C ILE A 188 -8.97 -3.17 26.15
N ALA A 189 -8.68 -2.92 27.43
CA ALA A 189 -9.34 -3.56 28.57
C ALA A 189 -10.17 -2.52 29.34
N ILE A 190 -11.48 -2.76 29.42
CA ILE A 190 -12.47 -1.92 30.09
C ILE A 190 -12.90 -2.62 31.39
N GLY A 191 -12.80 -1.91 32.51
CA GLY A 191 -13.26 -2.38 33.82
C GLY A 191 -14.62 -1.78 34.17
N ILE A 192 -15.62 -2.62 34.47
CA ILE A 192 -16.91 -2.17 35.00
C ILE A 192 -17.01 -2.62 36.46
N ALA A 193 -16.91 -1.67 37.39
CA ALA A 193 -16.82 -1.94 38.82
C ALA A 193 -17.93 -1.22 39.62
N PRO A 194 -18.48 -1.85 40.66
CA PRO A 194 -19.38 -1.17 41.59
C PRO A 194 -18.60 -0.15 42.44
N TRP A 195 -19.08 1.08 42.49
CA TRP A 195 -18.47 2.19 43.24
C TRP A 195 -18.29 1.86 44.73
N LYS A 196 -19.16 1.01 45.29
CA LYS A 196 -19.11 0.57 46.69
C LYS A 196 -17.84 -0.19 47.05
N MET A 197 -17.28 -0.98 46.12
CA MET A 197 -16.18 -1.91 46.37
C MET A 197 -14.78 -1.30 46.11
N ILE A 198 -14.70 -0.04 45.69
CA ILE A 198 -13.43 0.58 45.29
C ILE A 198 -12.71 1.20 46.50
N HIS A 199 -11.42 0.89 46.64
CA HIS A 199 -10.52 1.53 47.60
C HIS A 199 -10.17 2.97 47.19
N ASP A 200 -9.93 3.86 48.17
CA ASP A 200 -9.46 5.24 47.95
C ASP A 200 -10.34 6.08 47.00
N LYS A 201 -11.63 6.18 47.32
CA LYS A 201 -12.63 6.90 46.50
C LYS A 201 -12.41 8.41 46.46
N GLU A 202 -11.82 8.98 47.50
CA GLU A 202 -11.63 10.43 47.63
C GLU A 202 -10.62 10.97 46.59
N THR A 203 -9.61 10.18 46.22
CA THR A 203 -8.67 10.58 45.16
C THR A 203 -9.32 10.62 43.79
N LEU A 204 -10.32 9.76 43.54
CA LEU A 204 -11.09 9.79 42.29
C LEU A 204 -12.04 11.00 42.22
N LEU A 205 -12.64 11.41 43.35
CA LEU A 205 -13.53 12.58 43.41
C LEU A 205 -12.80 13.92 43.33
N THR A 206 -11.50 13.94 43.64
CA THR A 206 -10.66 15.15 43.54
C THR A 206 -10.12 15.39 42.13
N ALA A 207 -10.41 14.50 41.17
CA ALA A 207 -10.00 14.65 39.78
C ALA A 207 -10.64 15.89 39.15
N LYS A 208 -9.86 16.64 38.37
CA LYS A 208 -10.34 17.79 37.59
C LYS A 208 -10.14 17.52 36.10
N PRO A 209 -10.97 18.09 35.21
CA PRO A 209 -10.76 17.98 33.77
C PRO A 209 -9.33 18.43 33.41
N GLY A 210 -8.54 17.54 32.80
CA GLY A 210 -7.16 17.82 32.37
C GLY A 210 -6.05 17.58 33.41
N LYS A 211 -6.35 17.26 34.68
CA LYS A 211 -5.34 16.84 35.68
C LYS A 211 -5.62 15.41 36.16
N PRO A 212 -4.65 14.49 36.08
CA PRO A 212 -4.86 13.10 36.50
C PRO A 212 -4.96 12.99 38.02
N ALA A 213 -5.87 12.14 38.51
CA ALA A 213 -5.89 11.67 39.89
C ALA A 213 -4.76 10.65 40.10
N PHE A 214 -3.93 10.86 41.12
CA PHE A 214 -2.82 9.97 41.45
C PHE A 214 -3.29 8.86 42.38
N TYR A 215 -3.62 7.72 41.80
CA TYR A 215 -4.19 6.59 42.52
C TYR A 215 -3.10 5.61 42.97
N GLU A 216 -3.19 5.17 44.22
CA GLU A 216 -2.24 4.23 44.82
C GLU A 216 -2.82 2.82 44.85
N THR A 217 -2.11 1.88 44.23
CA THR A 217 -2.58 0.49 44.13
C THR A 217 -2.11 -0.30 45.35
N ALA A 218 -3.04 -0.72 46.22
CA ALA A 218 -2.70 -1.62 47.31
C ALA A 218 -2.46 -3.05 46.79
N GLU A 219 -1.56 -3.79 47.42
CA GLU A 219 -1.30 -5.21 47.10
C GLU A 219 -2.17 -6.19 47.90
N GLN A 220 -2.74 -5.75 49.02
CA GLN A 220 -3.61 -6.55 49.88
C GLN A 220 -5.01 -5.91 49.98
N PRO A 221 -6.09 -6.72 49.95
CA PRO A 221 -7.46 -6.21 50.10
C PRO A 221 -7.67 -5.67 51.53
N SER A 222 -8.20 -4.45 51.65
CA SER A 222 -8.56 -3.83 52.93
C SER A 222 -10.02 -4.16 53.25
N GLY A 223 -10.28 -5.39 53.71
CA GLY A 223 -11.65 -5.87 53.98
C GLY A 223 -12.43 -6.13 52.68
N SER A 224 -13.64 -5.58 52.55
CA SER A 224 -14.50 -5.73 51.35
C SER A 224 -14.18 -4.73 50.22
N LEU A 225 -13.07 -3.98 50.33
CA LEU A 225 -12.64 -2.95 49.38
C LEU A 225 -11.41 -3.43 48.58
N TYR A 226 -11.50 -3.29 47.27
CA TYR A 226 -10.47 -3.69 46.30
C TYR A 226 -9.90 -2.48 45.57
N SER A 227 -8.61 -2.54 45.22
CA SER A 227 -7.98 -1.54 44.35
C SER A 227 -8.32 -1.78 42.87
N LEU A 228 -8.36 -0.71 42.08
CA LEU A 228 -8.44 -0.80 40.62
C LEU A 228 -7.15 -1.39 40.02
N ASP A 229 -7.28 -2.17 38.94
CA ASP A 229 -6.13 -2.77 38.26
C ASP A 229 -5.42 -1.76 37.34
N SER A 230 -4.16 -1.47 37.63
CA SER A 230 -3.30 -0.58 36.83
C SER A 230 -3.12 -0.94 35.35
N ASN A 231 -3.48 -2.17 34.94
CA ASN A 231 -3.27 -2.65 33.58
C ASN A 231 -4.45 -2.41 32.64
N HIS A 232 -5.59 -1.95 33.16
CA HIS A 232 -6.77 -1.58 32.37
C HIS A 232 -6.64 -0.15 31.86
N SER A 233 -7.23 0.11 30.69
CA SER A 233 -7.15 1.43 30.05
C SER A 233 -8.31 2.34 30.42
N HIS A 234 -9.50 1.77 30.69
CA HIS A 234 -10.73 2.52 30.94
C HIS A 234 -11.55 1.89 32.07
N PHE A 235 -12.22 2.72 32.87
CA PHE A 235 -13.05 2.29 33.99
C PHE A 235 -14.43 2.94 33.97
N ILE A 236 -15.46 2.13 34.12
CA ILE A 236 -16.85 2.55 34.33
C ILE A 236 -17.23 2.17 35.76
N LEU A 237 -17.42 3.18 36.59
CA LEU A 237 -17.67 3.02 38.02
C LEU A 237 -19.14 3.29 38.29
N VAL A 238 -19.87 2.25 38.71
CA VAL A 238 -21.34 2.31 38.83
C VAL A 238 -21.74 2.56 40.27
N ASP A 239 -22.43 3.67 40.53
CA ASP A 239 -23.07 3.94 41.81
C ASP A 239 -24.40 3.19 41.90
N GLU A 240 -24.57 2.44 42.99
CA GLU A 240 -25.69 1.53 43.19
C GLU A 240 -26.58 1.99 44.34
N ASP A 241 -27.88 2.13 44.09
CA ASP A 241 -28.89 2.39 45.11
C ASP A 241 -29.17 1.13 45.96
N GLU A 242 -29.55 1.30 47.23
CA GLU A 242 -30.03 0.19 48.08
C GLU A 242 -31.29 -0.51 47.53
N ARG A 243 -32.00 0.16 46.61
CA ARG A 243 -33.18 -0.37 45.90
C ARG A 243 -32.83 -1.39 44.81
N HIS A 244 -31.60 -1.38 44.28
CA HIS A 244 -31.15 -2.24 43.18
C HIS A 244 -29.92 -3.02 43.62
N LYS A 245 -30.12 -4.17 44.28
CA LYS A 245 -29.04 -5.00 44.84
C LYS A 245 -28.04 -5.57 43.81
N ASP A 246 -28.34 -5.51 42.50
CA ASP A 246 -27.47 -5.94 41.38
C ASP A 246 -27.38 -4.90 40.24
N GLY A 247 -27.42 -3.60 40.59
CA GLY A 247 -27.43 -2.51 39.62
C GLY A 247 -26.26 -2.53 38.62
N THR A 248 -25.06 -2.90 39.06
CA THR A 248 -23.88 -3.00 38.17
C THR A 248 -24.03 -4.09 37.11
N THR A 249 -24.57 -5.25 37.49
CA THR A 249 -24.80 -6.37 36.56
C THR A 249 -25.84 -5.99 35.50
N GLU A 250 -26.92 -5.35 35.92
CA GLU A 250 -27.96 -4.87 35.01
C GLU A 250 -27.42 -3.82 34.03
N MET A 251 -26.67 -2.84 34.52
CA MET A 251 -26.04 -1.82 33.68
C MET A 251 -25.07 -2.44 32.66
N ARG A 252 -24.26 -3.42 33.10
CA ARG A 252 -23.33 -4.13 32.21
C ARG A 252 -24.06 -4.89 31.11
N ILE A 253 -25.15 -5.59 31.42
CA ILE A 253 -25.93 -6.32 30.41
C ILE A 253 -26.60 -5.35 29.42
N LYS A 254 -27.17 -4.23 29.90
CA LYS A 254 -27.76 -3.19 29.05
C LYS A 254 -26.74 -2.55 28.12
N LEU A 255 -25.55 -2.22 28.65
CA LEU A 255 -24.46 -1.66 27.85
C LEU A 255 -23.97 -2.64 26.78
N LEU A 256 -23.75 -3.90 27.14
CA LEU A 256 -23.32 -4.92 26.18
C LEU A 256 -24.36 -5.13 25.07
N LYS A 257 -25.66 -5.14 25.41
CA LYS A 257 -26.74 -5.19 24.42
C LYS A 257 -26.74 -3.99 23.49
N HIS A 258 -26.59 -2.78 24.05
CA HIS A 258 -26.53 -1.57 23.23
C HIS A 258 -25.34 -1.58 22.27
N ILE A 259 -24.18 -2.10 22.71
CA ILE A 259 -23.00 -2.26 21.85
C ILE A 259 -23.27 -3.28 20.73
N SER A 260 -23.97 -4.39 21.02
CA SER A 260 -24.27 -5.38 19.98
C SER A 260 -25.16 -4.86 18.86
N GLU A 261 -26.04 -3.90 19.16
CA GLU A 261 -26.94 -3.28 18.18
C GLU A 261 -26.22 -2.24 17.29
N GLN A 262 -24.96 -1.89 17.59
CA GLN A 262 -24.17 -0.96 16.78
C GLN A 262 -23.58 -1.67 15.56
N ARG A 263 -23.46 -0.94 14.43
CA ARG A 263 -22.91 -1.46 13.18
C ARG A 263 -21.53 -0.92 12.86
N THR A 264 -20.60 -1.80 12.51
CA THR A 264 -19.25 -1.45 12.06
C THR A 264 -19.09 -1.78 10.58
N GLY A 265 -18.87 -0.77 9.72
CA GLY A 265 -18.62 -1.00 8.29
C GLY A 265 -18.67 0.22 7.39
N TYR A 266 -18.19 0.08 6.15
CA TYR A 266 -18.20 1.10 5.12
C TYR A 266 -19.59 1.16 4.45
N ARG A 267 -20.13 2.36 4.22
CA ARG A 267 -21.37 2.62 3.43
C ARG A 267 -22.68 2.03 3.97
N GLY A 268 -22.77 1.64 5.25
CA GLY A 268 -24.02 1.25 5.89
C GLY A 268 -24.40 -0.24 5.77
N THR A 269 -23.57 -1.05 5.13
CA THR A 269 -23.62 -2.53 5.16
C THR A 269 -22.83 -3.10 6.35
N GLY A 270 -22.75 -2.34 7.44
CA GLY A 270 -21.94 -2.70 8.60
C GLY A 270 -22.50 -3.89 9.36
N ILE A 271 -21.58 -4.70 9.88
CA ILE A 271 -21.90 -5.87 10.70
C ILE A 271 -22.19 -5.39 12.12
N GLU A 272 -23.22 -5.98 12.73
CA GLU A 272 -23.51 -5.80 14.15
C GLU A 272 -22.33 -6.31 15.00
N ILE A 273 -21.97 -5.58 16.06
CA ILE A 273 -20.80 -5.95 16.86
C ILE A 273 -21.12 -7.21 17.66
N PRO A 274 -20.46 -8.36 17.42
CA PRO A 274 -20.73 -9.55 18.20
C PRO A 274 -20.19 -9.39 19.62
N VAL A 275 -20.96 -9.86 20.60
CA VAL A 275 -20.60 -9.87 22.01
C VAL A 275 -20.54 -11.31 22.50
N LEU A 276 -19.37 -11.76 22.98
CA LEU A 276 -19.18 -13.09 23.56
C LEU A 276 -18.93 -12.99 25.06
N CYS A 277 -19.63 -13.78 25.87
CA CYS A 277 -19.35 -13.93 27.29
C CYS A 277 -18.43 -15.14 27.54
N LEU A 278 -17.28 -14.92 28.18
CA LEU A 278 -16.34 -15.98 28.56
C LEU A 278 -16.50 -16.30 30.05
N LEU A 279 -16.96 -17.50 30.37
CA LEU A 279 -17.13 -17.98 31.74
C LEU A 279 -15.86 -18.72 32.20
N VAL A 280 -15.24 -18.21 33.25
CA VAL A 280 -14.06 -18.80 33.90
C VAL A 280 -14.32 -18.87 35.40
N HIS A 281 -14.32 -20.07 35.96
CA HIS A 281 -14.82 -20.29 37.32
C HIS A 281 -16.26 -19.73 37.47
N GLY A 282 -16.78 -19.68 38.68
CA GLY A 282 -17.92 -18.80 39.01
C GLY A 282 -18.58 -19.15 40.32
N GLN A 283 -19.18 -18.16 40.97
CA GLN A 283 -19.99 -18.32 42.17
C GLN A 283 -21.48 -18.47 41.80
N PRO A 284 -22.35 -19.03 42.67
CA PRO A 284 -23.76 -19.28 42.33
C PRO A 284 -24.56 -18.07 41.83
N HIS A 285 -24.25 -16.86 42.29
CA HIS A 285 -24.92 -15.63 41.82
C HIS A 285 -24.66 -15.33 40.33
N ILE A 286 -23.61 -15.89 39.73
CA ILE A 286 -23.31 -15.73 38.30
C ILE A 286 -24.33 -16.46 37.42
N LEU A 287 -25.01 -17.50 37.93
CA LEU A 287 -26.07 -18.20 37.18
C LEU A 287 -27.19 -17.25 36.75
N GLU A 288 -27.60 -16.34 37.63
CA GLU A 288 -28.62 -15.34 37.30
C GLU A 288 -28.15 -14.38 36.20
N ARG A 289 -26.86 -14.03 36.22
CA ARG A 289 -26.23 -13.21 35.18
C ARG A 289 -26.13 -13.94 33.84
N ILE A 290 -25.85 -15.24 33.84
CA ILE A 290 -25.86 -16.08 32.63
C ILE A 290 -27.27 -16.08 32.04
N TYR A 291 -28.27 -16.40 32.85
CA TYR A 291 -29.66 -16.40 32.44
C TYR A 291 -30.11 -15.07 31.81
N ARG A 292 -29.85 -13.94 32.49
CA ARG A 292 -30.18 -12.61 31.95
C ARG A 292 -29.41 -12.27 30.67
N GLY A 293 -28.18 -12.73 30.52
CA GLY A 293 -27.40 -12.57 29.30
C GLY A 293 -27.96 -13.37 28.12
N MET A 294 -28.40 -14.61 28.37
CA MET A 294 -28.98 -15.48 27.34
C MET A 294 -30.31 -14.96 26.80
N LEU A 295 -31.10 -14.24 27.62
CA LEU A 295 -32.31 -13.55 27.15
C LEU A 295 -32.05 -12.50 26.06
N ASN A 296 -30.82 -12.00 25.96
CA ASN A 296 -30.39 -11.07 24.90
C ASN A 296 -29.68 -11.80 23.74
N SER A 297 -29.84 -13.13 23.63
CA SER A 297 -29.20 -13.98 22.61
C SER A 297 -27.66 -13.89 22.60
N THR A 298 -27.04 -13.57 23.75
CA THR A 298 -25.57 -13.50 23.83
C THR A 298 -24.96 -14.90 23.93
N PRO A 299 -23.95 -15.23 23.09
CA PRO A 299 -23.24 -16.50 23.19
C PRO A 299 -22.32 -16.59 24.41
N TRP A 300 -22.20 -17.79 24.95
CA TRP A 300 -21.41 -18.12 26.14
C TRP A 300 -20.37 -19.19 25.82
N LEU A 301 -19.10 -18.86 26.09
CA LEU A 301 -17.98 -19.77 26.01
C LEU A 301 -17.56 -20.21 27.42
N ILE A 302 -17.61 -21.50 27.70
CA ILE A 302 -17.30 -22.08 29.01
C ILE A 302 -15.94 -22.79 28.95
N LEU A 303 -15.02 -22.40 29.83
CA LEU A 303 -13.75 -23.11 30.00
C LEU A 303 -13.93 -24.28 30.97
N ALA A 304 -13.99 -25.49 30.42
CA ALA A 304 -14.12 -26.70 31.20
C ALA A 304 -12.85 -26.99 32.02
N GLY A 305 -13.03 -27.45 33.26
CA GLY A 305 -11.95 -27.68 34.22
C GLY A 305 -11.48 -26.42 34.96
N SER A 306 -12.14 -25.27 34.75
CA SER A 306 -11.82 -24.00 35.43
C SER A 306 -12.38 -23.92 36.85
N GLY A 307 -13.36 -24.75 37.23
CA GLY A 307 -13.93 -24.81 38.58
C GLY A 307 -15.29 -24.11 38.74
N GLY A 308 -15.88 -24.21 39.94
CA GLY A 308 -17.14 -23.54 40.30
C GLY A 308 -18.31 -23.85 39.36
N ILE A 309 -19.10 -22.83 39.01
CA ILE A 309 -20.27 -22.95 38.12
C ILE A 309 -19.91 -23.42 36.70
N ALA A 310 -18.70 -23.10 36.20
CA ALA A 310 -18.29 -23.49 34.86
C ALA A 310 -18.25 -25.03 34.69
N ASP A 311 -17.67 -25.74 35.66
CA ASP A 311 -17.63 -27.20 35.64
C ASP A 311 -19.02 -27.80 35.85
N ILE A 312 -19.82 -27.23 36.76
CA ILE A 312 -21.20 -27.69 37.03
C ILE A 312 -22.04 -27.65 35.75
N LEU A 313 -21.95 -26.57 34.97
CA LEU A 313 -22.68 -26.48 33.69
C LEU A 313 -22.20 -27.54 32.69
N VAL A 314 -20.90 -27.80 32.60
CA VAL A 314 -20.35 -28.84 31.71
C VAL A 314 -20.82 -30.23 32.12
N ASP A 315 -20.80 -30.54 33.42
CA ASP A 315 -21.25 -31.82 33.95
C ASP A 315 -22.77 -32.00 33.74
N MET A 316 -23.56 -30.96 33.96
CA MET A 316 -25.02 -30.96 33.72
C MET A 316 -25.39 -30.99 32.23
N MET A 317 -24.48 -30.67 31.30
CA MET A 317 -24.71 -30.88 29.87
C MET A 317 -24.66 -32.36 29.47
N SER A 318 -23.94 -33.18 30.25
CA SER A 318 -23.72 -34.61 30.03
C SER A 318 -24.67 -35.54 30.81
N ARG A 319 -25.26 -35.04 31.90
CA ARG A 319 -26.17 -35.78 32.80
C ARG A 319 -27.57 -35.15 32.85
N PRO A 320 -28.61 -35.88 33.29
CA PRO A 320 -29.91 -35.28 33.57
C PRO A 320 -29.84 -34.26 34.71
N CYS A 321 -30.54 -33.14 34.55
CA CYS A 321 -30.56 -32.00 35.47
C CYS A 321 -31.59 -32.20 36.59
N ASP A 322 -31.27 -33.08 37.56
CA ASP A 322 -32.10 -33.33 38.74
C ASP A 322 -31.63 -32.49 39.95
N PRO A 323 -32.55 -32.08 40.86
CA PRO A 323 -32.20 -31.23 42.01
C PRO A 323 -31.19 -31.90 42.95
N ASP A 324 -31.25 -33.22 43.11
CA ASP A 324 -30.33 -33.99 43.94
C ASP A 324 -28.90 -34.01 43.35
N ASN A 325 -28.78 -34.11 42.02
CA ASN A 325 -27.50 -34.08 41.30
C ASN A 325 -26.87 -32.68 41.35
N VAL A 326 -27.69 -31.63 41.23
CA VAL A 326 -27.23 -30.23 41.38
C VAL A 326 -26.77 -29.94 42.80
N GLN A 327 -27.45 -30.48 43.81
CA GLN A 327 -27.02 -30.37 45.21
C GLN A 327 -25.67 -31.05 45.45
N GLU A 328 -25.49 -32.29 44.97
CA GLU A 328 -24.24 -33.04 45.11
C GLU A 328 -23.07 -32.24 44.53
N GLN A 329 -23.24 -31.69 43.32
CA GLN A 329 -22.22 -30.90 42.63
C GLN A 329 -21.93 -29.54 43.32
N LEU A 330 -22.95 -28.85 43.85
CA LEU A 330 -22.76 -27.61 44.61
C LEU A 330 -22.00 -27.86 45.92
N GLN A 331 -22.33 -28.94 46.62
CA GLN A 331 -21.68 -29.31 47.88
C GLN A 331 -20.23 -29.78 47.63
N GLU A 332 -20.00 -30.55 46.57
CA GLU A 332 -18.66 -31.02 46.18
C GLU A 332 -17.73 -29.86 45.80
N LYS A 333 -18.23 -28.85 45.06
CA LYS A 333 -17.38 -27.76 44.52
C LYS A 333 -17.18 -26.57 45.47
N PHE A 334 -18.16 -26.23 46.32
CA PHE A 334 -18.10 -25.03 47.17
C PHE A 334 -17.97 -25.33 48.66
N HIS A 335 -18.07 -26.60 49.10
CA HIS A 335 -17.96 -27.02 50.50
C HIS A 335 -18.78 -26.18 51.49
N THR A 336 -19.91 -25.62 51.04
CA THR A 336 -20.79 -24.72 51.79
C THR A 336 -22.21 -25.28 51.79
N GLU A 337 -22.93 -25.17 52.91
CA GLU A 337 -24.34 -25.57 52.99
C GLU A 337 -25.23 -24.52 52.32
N PHE A 338 -25.94 -24.93 51.27
CA PHE A 338 -26.93 -24.10 50.57
C PHE A 338 -28.34 -24.40 51.07
N ALA A 339 -29.18 -23.36 51.17
CA ALA A 339 -30.59 -23.55 51.47
C ALA A 339 -31.30 -24.30 50.31
N TRP A 340 -32.23 -25.20 50.64
CA TRP A 340 -33.01 -25.97 49.65
C TRP A 340 -33.73 -25.07 48.62
N THR A 341 -34.16 -23.89 49.05
CA THR A 341 -34.79 -22.89 48.18
C THR A 341 -33.85 -22.36 47.11
N ASP A 342 -32.56 -22.24 47.39
CA ASP A 342 -31.58 -21.72 46.45
C ASP A 342 -31.07 -22.81 45.50
N ILE A 343 -31.00 -24.06 45.98
CA ILE A 343 -30.77 -25.24 45.13
C ILE A 343 -31.87 -25.32 44.07
N LEU A 344 -33.15 -25.30 44.47
CA LEU A 344 -34.29 -25.35 43.54
C LEU A 344 -34.29 -24.20 42.52
N LYS A 345 -33.87 -22.99 42.92
CA LYS A 345 -33.71 -21.87 41.99
C LYS A 345 -32.58 -22.14 40.99
N CYS A 346 -31.42 -22.62 41.48
CA CYS A 346 -30.29 -22.96 40.62
C CYS A 346 -30.65 -24.07 39.62
N THR A 347 -31.35 -25.12 40.04
CA THR A 347 -31.79 -26.21 39.15
C THR A 347 -32.68 -25.67 38.02
N LYS A 348 -33.66 -24.81 38.35
CA LYS A 348 -34.52 -24.18 37.34
C LYS A 348 -33.74 -23.31 36.36
N ILE A 349 -32.81 -22.49 36.85
CA ILE A 349 -31.99 -21.61 36.02
C ILE A 349 -31.10 -22.45 35.09
N ILE A 350 -30.44 -23.49 35.61
CA ILE A 350 -29.59 -24.39 34.81
C ILE A 350 -30.42 -25.10 33.74
N GLN A 351 -31.64 -25.56 34.05
CA GLN A 351 -32.51 -26.19 33.07
C GLN A 351 -32.84 -25.26 31.89
N ILE A 352 -33.16 -23.99 32.16
CA ILE A 352 -33.43 -22.99 31.11
C ILE A 352 -32.17 -22.67 30.28
N ILE A 353 -31.01 -22.61 30.94
CA ILE A 353 -29.71 -22.44 30.25
C ILE A 353 -29.47 -23.62 29.29
N LEU A 354 -29.75 -24.85 29.73
CA LEU A 354 -29.56 -26.07 28.94
C LEU A 354 -30.57 -26.21 27.79
N GLU A 355 -31.71 -25.53 27.82
CA GLU A 355 -32.65 -25.48 26.67
C GLU A 355 -32.03 -24.72 25.48
N HIS A 356 -31.17 -23.74 25.75
CA HIS A 356 -30.54 -22.89 24.72
C HIS A 356 -29.11 -23.37 24.37
N ARG A 357 -28.96 -24.66 24.03
CA ARG A 357 -27.64 -25.28 23.73
C ARG A 357 -26.87 -24.67 22.56
N HIS A 358 -27.56 -23.98 21.64
CA HIS A 358 -26.92 -23.35 20.48
C HIS A 358 -26.04 -22.16 20.86
N LEU A 359 -26.37 -21.43 21.95
CA LEU A 359 -25.58 -20.32 22.48
C LEU A 359 -24.40 -20.76 23.36
N LEU A 360 -24.36 -22.02 23.78
CA LEU A 360 -23.35 -22.56 24.68
C LEU A 360 -22.26 -23.30 23.90
N THR A 361 -21.01 -22.89 24.13
CA THR A 361 -19.83 -23.55 23.57
C THR A 361 -18.88 -23.95 24.71
N ILE A 362 -18.43 -25.20 24.70
CA ILE A 362 -17.49 -25.72 25.71
C ILE A 362 -16.11 -25.80 25.09
N HIS A 363 -15.11 -25.26 25.78
CA HIS A 363 -13.71 -25.41 25.43
C HIS A 363 -12.98 -26.29 26.46
N ASN A 364 -12.42 -27.40 25.98
CA ASN A 364 -11.58 -28.31 26.75
C ASN A 364 -10.12 -28.22 26.24
N PRO A 365 -9.25 -27.44 26.89
CA PRO A 365 -7.86 -27.24 26.43
C PRO A 365 -6.95 -28.45 26.70
N GLY A 366 -7.43 -29.50 27.37
CA GLY A 366 -6.66 -30.69 27.71
C GLY A 366 -6.74 -31.83 26.68
N GLN A 367 -7.53 -31.69 25.60
CA GLN A 367 -7.64 -32.72 24.56
C GLN A 367 -6.58 -32.49 23.47
N GLU A 368 -5.85 -33.55 23.09
CA GLU A 368 -4.92 -33.50 21.95
C GLU A 368 -5.69 -33.14 20.67
N GLY A 369 -5.30 -32.03 20.03
CA GLY A 369 -6.00 -31.47 18.86
C GLY A 369 -7.05 -30.40 19.19
N SER A 370 -7.18 -29.94 20.44
CA SER A 370 -8.05 -28.81 20.75
C SER A 370 -7.53 -27.52 20.10
N ASP A 371 -8.39 -26.87 19.34
CA ASP A 371 -8.13 -25.56 18.74
C ASP A 371 -7.73 -24.52 19.81
N GLU A 372 -6.90 -23.54 19.44
CA GLU A 372 -6.52 -22.44 20.32
C GLU A 372 -7.76 -21.62 20.76
N LEU A 373 -7.69 -20.93 21.91
CA LEU A 373 -8.83 -20.19 22.44
C LEU A 373 -9.35 -19.10 21.47
N ASP A 374 -8.46 -18.47 20.69
CA ASP A 374 -8.84 -17.48 19.68
C ASP A 374 -9.71 -18.08 18.58
N THR A 375 -9.36 -19.26 18.05
CA THR A 375 -10.19 -20.01 17.11
C THR A 375 -11.53 -20.43 17.71
N VAL A 376 -11.54 -20.87 18.97
CA VAL A 376 -12.77 -21.35 19.62
C VAL A 376 -13.73 -20.21 19.94
N ILE A 377 -13.22 -19.03 20.31
CA ILE A 377 -14.02 -17.79 20.48
C ILE A 377 -14.82 -17.52 19.20
N LEU A 378 -14.17 -17.64 18.05
CA LEU A 378 -14.78 -17.34 16.76
C LEU A 378 -15.74 -18.45 16.33
N LYS A 379 -15.39 -19.73 16.54
CA LYS A 379 -16.31 -20.85 16.33
C LYS A 379 -17.56 -20.76 17.20
N ALA A 380 -17.43 -20.29 18.44
CA ALA A 380 -18.57 -20.09 19.34
C ALA A 380 -19.54 -19.02 18.81
N LEU A 381 -19.00 -17.94 18.24
CA LEU A 381 -19.80 -16.87 17.62
C LEU A 381 -20.52 -17.37 16.38
N VAL A 382 -19.79 -18.05 15.48
CA VAL A 382 -20.38 -18.66 14.28
C VAL A 382 -21.47 -19.66 14.66
N LYS A 383 -21.21 -20.57 15.59
CA LYS A 383 -22.20 -21.56 16.07
C LYS A 383 -23.49 -20.91 16.62
N ALA A 384 -23.35 -19.80 17.34
CA ALA A 384 -24.50 -19.10 17.90
C ALA A 384 -25.38 -18.44 16.82
N CYS A 385 -24.80 -18.14 15.66
CA CYS A 385 -25.53 -17.64 14.48
C CYS A 385 -26.21 -18.77 13.67
N LYS A 386 -25.66 -20.00 13.67
CA LYS A 386 -26.18 -21.16 12.89
C LYS A 386 -27.62 -21.64 13.22
N SER A 387 -28.27 -21.13 14.27
CA SER A 387 -29.53 -21.72 14.79
C SER A 387 -30.84 -21.27 14.14
N GLN A 388 -30.81 -20.41 13.11
CA GLN A 388 -32.05 -19.84 12.53
C GLN A 388 -32.59 -20.55 11.26
N SER A 389 -31.80 -21.05 10.31
CA SER A 389 -32.24 -21.88 9.17
C SER A 389 -31.06 -22.42 8.31
N GLN A 390 -31.35 -23.11 7.19
CA GLN A 390 -30.36 -23.68 6.25
C GLN A 390 -30.06 -22.78 5.03
N GLU A 391 -30.53 -21.53 5.00
CA GLU A 391 -30.36 -20.65 3.83
C GLU A 391 -29.01 -19.92 3.81
N ALA A 392 -28.39 -19.80 2.63
CA ALA A 392 -27.09 -19.13 2.44
C ALA A 392 -27.06 -17.65 2.90
N GLN A 393 -28.23 -16.99 2.92
CA GLN A 393 -28.36 -15.58 3.32
C GLN A 393 -28.06 -15.38 4.81
N GLU A 394 -28.30 -16.38 5.66
CA GLU A 394 -28.02 -16.30 7.10
C GLU A 394 -26.53 -16.52 7.41
N TYR A 395 -25.84 -17.29 6.59
CA TYR A 395 -24.38 -17.48 6.67
C TYR A 395 -23.59 -16.26 6.17
N LEU A 396 -24.23 -15.29 5.52
CA LEU A 396 -23.54 -14.09 5.03
C LEU A 396 -22.97 -13.25 6.16
N ASP A 397 -23.70 -13.10 7.27
CA ASP A 397 -23.21 -12.34 8.42
C ASP A 397 -22.03 -13.07 9.09
N GLU A 398 -22.06 -14.40 9.16
CA GLU A 398 -20.95 -15.23 9.62
C GLU A 398 -19.71 -15.06 8.72
N LEU A 399 -19.93 -15.05 7.41
CA LEU A 399 -18.86 -14.88 6.43
C LEU A 399 -18.28 -13.46 6.49
N LYS A 400 -19.13 -12.44 6.62
CA LYS A 400 -18.71 -11.05 6.83
C LYS A 400 -17.88 -10.90 8.10
N LEU A 401 -18.25 -11.57 9.20
CA LEU A 401 -17.45 -11.61 10.43
C LEU A 401 -16.10 -12.28 10.22
N ALA A 402 -16.08 -13.46 9.58
CA ALA A 402 -14.83 -14.16 9.27
C ALA A 402 -13.90 -13.30 8.39
N VAL A 403 -14.47 -12.61 7.40
CA VAL A 403 -13.75 -11.64 6.57
C VAL A 403 -13.25 -10.50 7.45
N ALA A 404 -14.09 -9.82 8.22
CA ALA A 404 -13.71 -8.71 9.10
C ALA A 404 -12.50 -9.05 9.97
N TRP A 405 -12.49 -10.24 10.58
CA TRP A 405 -11.43 -10.75 11.45
C TRP A 405 -10.21 -11.33 10.75
N ASN A 406 -10.21 -11.42 9.41
CA ASN A 406 -9.13 -12.00 8.61
C ASN A 406 -8.80 -13.47 8.98
N ARG A 407 -9.82 -14.30 9.26
CA ARG A 407 -9.68 -15.72 9.63
C ARG A 407 -10.24 -16.66 8.55
N VAL A 408 -9.41 -16.87 7.53
CA VAL A 408 -9.73 -17.70 6.35
C VAL A 408 -9.88 -19.17 6.71
N ASP A 409 -9.11 -19.63 7.69
CA ASP A 409 -9.14 -20.98 8.23
C ASP A 409 -10.53 -21.36 8.76
N ILE A 410 -11.19 -20.44 9.46
CA ILE A 410 -12.54 -20.64 9.98
C ILE A 410 -13.57 -20.64 8.86
N ALA A 411 -13.49 -19.67 7.94
CA ALA A 411 -14.38 -19.65 6.79
C ALA A 411 -14.28 -20.96 5.98
N LYS A 412 -13.07 -21.45 5.72
CA LYS A 412 -12.84 -22.68 4.97
C LYS A 412 -13.37 -23.93 5.72
N SER A 413 -13.21 -23.99 7.04
CA SER A 413 -13.53 -25.18 7.83
C SER A 413 -14.95 -25.23 8.37
N GLU A 414 -15.64 -24.10 8.55
CA GLU A 414 -16.98 -24.02 9.16
C GLU A 414 -18.08 -23.55 8.20
N ILE A 415 -17.72 -22.74 7.18
CA ILE A 415 -18.69 -22.12 6.26
C ILE A 415 -18.67 -22.84 4.90
N PHE A 416 -17.48 -23.01 4.29
CA PHE A 416 -17.33 -23.65 2.98
C PHE A 416 -17.21 -25.18 3.02
N SER A 417 -17.12 -25.79 4.21
CA SER A 417 -17.08 -27.25 4.40
C SER A 417 -18.47 -27.88 4.53
N GLY A 418 -19.51 -27.07 4.72
CA GLY A 418 -20.89 -27.50 4.92
C GLY A 418 -21.61 -27.85 3.61
N GLU A 419 -22.88 -28.25 3.72
CA GLU A 419 -23.76 -28.60 2.59
C GLU A 419 -24.36 -27.37 1.87
N VAL A 420 -23.82 -26.17 2.10
CA VAL A 420 -24.36 -24.91 1.55
C VAL A 420 -23.84 -24.68 0.14
N GLU A 421 -24.74 -24.64 -0.84
CA GLU A 421 -24.42 -24.22 -2.21
C GLU A 421 -24.38 -22.70 -2.32
N TRP A 422 -23.18 -22.14 -2.50
CA TRP A 422 -23.00 -20.70 -2.67
C TRP A 422 -23.23 -20.29 -4.12
N ARG A 423 -24.12 -19.32 -4.35
CA ARG A 423 -24.26 -18.70 -5.68
C ARG A 423 -23.31 -17.49 -5.78
N PRO A 424 -22.79 -17.18 -6.98
CA PRO A 424 -21.90 -16.04 -7.16
C PRO A 424 -22.49 -14.70 -6.69
N CYS A 425 -23.81 -14.52 -6.85
CA CYS A 425 -24.54 -13.32 -6.43
C CYS A 425 -24.48 -13.07 -4.92
N ASP A 426 -24.47 -14.15 -4.13
CA ASP A 426 -24.50 -14.07 -2.66
C ASP A 426 -23.11 -13.64 -2.13
N LEU A 427 -22.04 -14.01 -2.85
CA LEU A 427 -20.64 -13.69 -2.48
C LEU A 427 -20.16 -12.31 -2.96
N GLU A 428 -20.93 -11.59 -3.78
CA GLU A 428 -20.47 -10.33 -4.40
C GLU A 428 -20.15 -9.25 -3.36
N GLU A 429 -20.99 -9.10 -2.33
CA GLU A 429 -20.81 -8.09 -1.29
C GLU A 429 -19.53 -8.37 -0.49
N VAL A 430 -19.36 -9.62 -0.06
CA VAL A 430 -18.21 -10.06 0.74
C VAL A 430 -16.90 -9.99 -0.05
N MET A 431 -16.94 -10.24 -1.37
CA MET A 431 -15.79 -10.04 -2.23
C MET A 431 -15.39 -8.57 -2.34
N MET A 432 -16.36 -7.66 -2.47
CA MET A 432 -16.05 -6.21 -2.44
C MET A 432 -15.37 -5.82 -1.13
N ASP A 433 -15.85 -6.33 0.02
CA ASP A 433 -15.26 -6.06 1.33
C ASP A 433 -13.86 -6.66 1.49
N ALA A 434 -13.64 -7.88 0.99
CA ALA A 434 -12.34 -8.54 1.00
C ALA A 434 -11.32 -7.80 0.13
N LEU A 435 -11.74 -7.33 -1.05
CA LEU A 435 -10.93 -6.47 -1.91
C LEU A 435 -10.58 -5.17 -1.18
N VAL A 436 -11.57 -4.39 -0.73
CA VAL A 436 -11.32 -3.09 -0.06
C VAL A 436 -10.41 -3.25 1.15
N SER A 437 -10.62 -4.28 1.97
CA SER A 437 -9.86 -4.58 3.20
C SER A 437 -8.48 -5.22 2.99
N ASN A 438 -8.04 -5.45 1.75
CA ASN A 438 -6.74 -6.08 1.42
C ASN A 438 -6.58 -7.49 2.02
N LYS A 439 -7.53 -8.39 1.76
CA LYS A 439 -7.54 -9.77 2.28
C LYS A 439 -7.36 -10.79 1.14
N PRO A 440 -6.12 -11.00 0.63
CA PRO A 440 -5.86 -11.81 -0.57
C PRO A 440 -6.33 -13.27 -0.43
N ASP A 441 -6.19 -13.86 0.75
CA ASP A 441 -6.53 -15.27 0.96
C ASP A 441 -8.04 -15.53 0.95
N PHE A 442 -8.86 -14.56 1.36
CA PHE A 442 -10.31 -14.62 1.17
C PHE A 442 -10.68 -14.49 -0.31
N VAL A 443 -10.01 -13.62 -1.06
CA VAL A 443 -10.23 -13.48 -2.51
C VAL A 443 -9.95 -14.81 -3.23
N LYS A 444 -8.84 -15.49 -2.89
CA LYS A 444 -8.54 -16.84 -3.38
C LYS A 444 -9.63 -17.84 -3.01
N LEU A 445 -10.03 -17.88 -1.74
CA LEU A 445 -11.05 -18.79 -1.25
C LEU A 445 -12.38 -18.61 -2.00
N PHE A 446 -12.80 -17.38 -2.29
CA PHE A 446 -14.05 -17.13 -3.02
C PHE A 446 -13.97 -17.53 -4.50
N ILE A 447 -12.82 -17.34 -5.14
CA ILE A 447 -12.61 -17.79 -6.52
C ILE A 447 -12.58 -19.32 -6.59
N ASP A 448 -11.89 -19.98 -5.66
CA ASP A 448 -11.82 -21.43 -5.55
C ASP A 448 -13.21 -22.06 -5.33
N ASN A 449 -14.12 -21.34 -4.66
CA ASN A 449 -15.51 -21.76 -4.42
C ASN A 449 -16.52 -21.28 -5.49
N GLY A 450 -16.05 -20.93 -6.70
CA GLY A 450 -16.93 -20.74 -7.86
C GLY A 450 -17.27 -19.29 -8.21
N MET A 451 -16.63 -18.28 -7.61
CA MET A 451 -16.78 -16.91 -8.09
C MET A 451 -16.01 -16.68 -9.39
N ASN A 452 -16.73 -16.24 -10.43
CA ASN A 452 -16.12 -15.76 -11.67
C ASN A 452 -15.89 -14.23 -11.65
N MET A 453 -14.63 -13.81 -11.63
CA MET A 453 -14.25 -12.39 -11.68
C MET A 453 -14.74 -11.66 -12.94
N CYS A 454 -14.91 -12.36 -14.07
CA CYS A 454 -15.42 -11.78 -15.31
C CYS A 454 -16.90 -11.41 -15.23
N ASP A 455 -17.68 -12.14 -14.43
CA ASP A 455 -19.09 -11.84 -14.22
C ASP A 455 -19.29 -10.82 -13.09
N PHE A 456 -18.42 -10.88 -12.07
CA PHE A 456 -18.45 -10.00 -10.91
C PHE A 456 -18.10 -8.54 -11.24
N LEU A 457 -17.07 -8.27 -12.05
CA LEU A 457 -16.51 -6.93 -12.21
C LEU A 457 -17.22 -6.10 -13.30
N THR A 458 -18.07 -5.17 -12.86
CA THR A 458 -18.66 -4.10 -13.68
C THR A 458 -17.89 -2.79 -13.55
N TYR A 459 -18.06 -1.87 -14.51
CA TYR A 459 -17.44 -0.53 -14.40
C TYR A 459 -17.93 0.24 -13.17
N SER A 460 -19.17 0.05 -12.72
CA SER A 460 -19.69 0.62 -11.47
C SER A 460 -18.93 0.13 -10.23
N LYS A 461 -18.74 -1.19 -10.08
CA LYS A 461 -18.00 -1.79 -8.97
C LYS A 461 -16.53 -1.39 -9.00
N LEU A 462 -15.91 -1.34 -10.18
CA LEU A 462 -14.53 -0.86 -10.34
C LEU A 462 -14.40 0.61 -9.89
N GLN A 463 -15.33 1.47 -10.26
CA GLN A 463 -15.34 2.87 -9.81
C GLN A 463 -15.51 2.96 -8.28
N ASP A 464 -16.38 2.14 -7.70
CA ASP A 464 -16.54 2.06 -6.24
C ASP A 464 -15.22 1.60 -5.56
N LEU A 465 -14.47 0.66 -6.13
CA LEU A 465 -13.15 0.23 -5.64
C LEU A 465 -12.11 1.37 -5.65
N TYR A 466 -12.13 2.24 -6.67
CA TYR A 466 -11.28 3.44 -6.70
C TYR A 466 -11.77 4.54 -5.74
N CYS A 467 -13.06 4.62 -5.45
CA CYS A 467 -13.61 5.56 -4.46
C CYS A 467 -13.36 5.10 -3.01
N ALA A 468 -13.16 3.81 -2.79
CA ALA A 468 -12.90 3.22 -1.46
C ALA A 468 -11.44 3.35 -0.99
N ILE A 469 -10.55 3.96 -1.79
CA ILE A 469 -9.12 4.10 -1.46
C ILE A 469 -8.93 5.04 -0.25
N PRO A 470 -8.11 4.66 0.76
CA PRO A 470 -7.88 5.50 1.93
C PRO A 470 -7.17 6.82 1.57
N PRO A 471 -7.50 7.94 2.23
CA PRO A 471 -6.97 9.27 1.89
C PRO A 471 -5.47 9.42 2.12
N LYS A 472 -4.87 8.54 2.94
CA LYS A 472 -3.42 8.51 3.18
C LYS A 472 -2.61 7.92 2.02
N CYS A 473 -3.25 7.20 1.10
CA CYS A 473 -2.56 6.56 -0.02
C CYS A 473 -2.16 7.59 -1.09
N LEU A 474 -0.95 7.45 -1.67
CA LEU A 474 -0.46 8.29 -2.77
C LEU A 474 -1.44 8.33 -3.96
N LEU A 475 -2.06 7.19 -4.30
CA LEU A 475 -3.05 7.12 -5.37
C LEU A 475 -4.25 8.05 -5.13
N HIS A 476 -4.73 8.16 -3.89
CA HIS A 476 -5.83 9.06 -3.56
C HIS A 476 -5.44 10.53 -3.77
N GLN A 477 -4.21 10.91 -3.39
CA GLN A 477 -3.68 12.26 -3.61
C GLN A 477 -3.54 12.58 -5.10
N LEU A 478 -3.08 11.63 -5.90
CA LEU A 478 -2.96 11.78 -7.36
C LEU A 478 -4.34 11.91 -8.03
N LEU A 479 -5.31 11.08 -7.63
CA LEU A 479 -6.68 11.15 -8.13
C LEU A 479 -7.35 12.47 -7.73
N GLN A 480 -7.17 12.92 -6.48
CA GLN A 480 -7.67 14.21 -6.01
C GLN A 480 -7.09 15.38 -6.83
N LYS A 481 -5.78 15.39 -7.08
CA LYS A 481 -5.14 16.40 -7.93
C LYS A 481 -5.74 16.44 -9.34
N LYS A 482 -5.99 15.27 -9.96
CA LYS A 482 -6.62 15.19 -11.28
C LYS A 482 -8.09 15.59 -11.27
N HIS A 483 -8.80 15.28 -10.20
CA HIS A 483 -10.19 15.70 -9.99
C HIS A 483 -10.27 17.23 -9.90
N GLU A 484 -9.39 17.85 -9.12
CA GLU A 484 -9.29 19.32 -8.98
C GLU A 484 -8.91 20.00 -10.31
N GLU A 485 -7.93 19.48 -11.05
CA GLU A 485 -7.59 19.96 -12.40
C GLU A 485 -8.80 19.93 -13.35
N THR A 486 -9.60 18.87 -13.26
CA THR A 486 -10.80 18.70 -14.10
C THR A 486 -11.89 19.68 -13.67
N LYS A 487 -12.11 19.84 -12.36
CA LYS A 487 -13.06 20.81 -11.80
C LYS A 487 -12.69 22.25 -12.20
N LEU A 488 -11.42 22.62 -12.12
CA LEU A 488 -10.92 23.93 -12.55
C LEU A 488 -11.13 24.15 -14.06
N SER A 489 -10.90 23.14 -14.89
CA SER A 489 -11.14 23.23 -16.34
C SER A 489 -12.63 23.39 -16.70
N ILE A 490 -13.53 22.87 -15.88
CA ILE A 490 -14.99 22.98 -16.05
C ILE A 490 -15.49 24.32 -15.48
N SER A 491 -14.99 24.74 -14.33
CA SER A 491 -15.32 26.03 -13.71
C SER A 491 -14.86 27.21 -14.56
N ALA A 492 -13.74 27.09 -15.28
CA ALA A 492 -13.31 28.10 -16.25
C ALA A 492 -14.23 28.19 -17.49
N ARG A 493 -15.17 27.26 -17.66
CA ARG A 493 -16.13 27.23 -18.78
C ARG A 493 -17.56 27.61 -18.38
N ASN A 494 -17.98 27.35 -17.14
CA ASN A 494 -19.34 27.65 -16.65
C ASN A 494 -19.29 28.21 -15.21
N ASP A 495 -19.68 29.48 -15.02
CA ASP A 495 -19.73 30.19 -13.73
C ASP A 495 -20.88 29.74 -12.79
N SER A 496 -21.74 28.79 -13.18
CA SER A 496 -23.03 28.55 -12.53
C SER A 496 -23.22 27.20 -11.81
N MET A 497 -22.15 26.48 -11.45
CA MET A 497 -22.25 25.22 -10.68
C MET A 497 -21.16 25.07 -9.60
N ALA A 498 -20.96 26.10 -8.79
CA ALA A 498 -20.03 26.05 -7.65
C ALA A 498 -20.65 25.47 -6.36
N ASP A 499 -21.97 25.30 -6.29
CA ASP A 499 -22.69 25.16 -5.01
C ASP A 499 -23.18 23.73 -4.72
N SER A 500 -22.24 22.79 -4.67
CA SER A 500 -22.48 21.44 -4.11
C SER A 500 -21.30 21.06 -3.22
N LEU A 501 -21.22 21.77 -2.10
CA LEU A 501 -20.31 21.49 -1.00
C LEU A 501 -20.83 20.27 -0.21
N GLU A 502 -19.89 19.46 0.26
CA GLU A 502 -20.06 18.37 1.26
C GLU A 502 -20.51 16.97 0.80
N GLN A 503 -20.09 16.49 -0.38
CA GLN A 503 -20.04 15.03 -0.62
C GLN A 503 -18.61 14.57 -0.92
N LYS A 504 -18.22 13.42 -0.35
CA LYS A 504 -16.95 12.75 -0.65
C LYS A 504 -16.73 12.71 -2.17
N PRO A 505 -15.54 13.09 -2.68
CA PRO A 505 -15.30 13.13 -4.11
C PRO A 505 -15.49 11.72 -4.70
N LYS A 506 -16.45 11.59 -5.62
CA LYS A 506 -16.64 10.36 -6.40
C LYS A 506 -15.72 10.43 -7.60
N PHE A 507 -14.57 9.77 -7.51
CA PHE A 507 -13.61 9.69 -8.62
C PHE A 507 -14.24 9.00 -9.81
N THR A 508 -13.95 9.50 -11.02
CA THR A 508 -14.43 8.90 -12.27
C THR A 508 -13.35 8.01 -12.89
N LEU A 509 -13.75 6.96 -13.63
CA LEU A 509 -12.79 6.11 -14.35
C LEU A 509 -11.98 6.91 -15.41
N TYR A 510 -12.51 8.05 -15.85
CA TYR A 510 -11.77 8.97 -16.70
C TYR A 510 -10.55 9.57 -16.00
N GLU A 511 -10.68 9.99 -14.73
CA GLU A 511 -9.56 10.50 -13.93
C GLU A 511 -8.52 9.39 -13.69
N VAL A 512 -8.97 8.17 -13.42
CA VAL A 512 -8.11 6.99 -13.32
C VAL A 512 -7.33 6.78 -14.64
N SER A 513 -8.01 6.88 -15.78
CA SER A 513 -7.35 6.76 -17.10
C SER A 513 -6.29 7.85 -17.33
N ARG A 514 -6.49 9.07 -16.79
CA ARG A 514 -5.50 10.15 -16.87
C ARG A 514 -4.29 9.87 -15.99
N VAL A 515 -4.48 9.35 -14.78
CA VAL A 515 -3.38 8.93 -13.90
C VAL A 515 -2.57 7.80 -14.56
N LEU A 516 -3.25 6.78 -15.10
CA LEU A 516 -2.59 5.69 -15.82
C LEU A 516 -1.83 6.18 -17.07
N LYS A 517 -2.36 7.20 -17.76
CA LYS A 517 -1.67 7.82 -18.90
C LYS A 517 -0.41 8.59 -18.49
N ASP A 518 -0.37 9.15 -17.29
CA ASP A 518 0.84 9.81 -16.79
C ASP A 518 1.96 8.79 -16.53
N PHE A 519 1.61 7.54 -16.18
CA PHE A 519 2.59 6.46 -15.92
C PHE A 519 2.99 5.62 -17.14
N LEU A 520 2.03 5.26 -17.99
CA LEU A 520 2.17 4.33 -19.12
C LEU A 520 1.96 5.00 -20.49
N HIS A 521 2.02 6.35 -20.53
CA HIS A 521 1.92 7.17 -21.72
C HIS A 521 0.89 6.69 -22.77
N ASP A 522 1.35 6.31 -23.96
CA ASP A 522 0.49 5.90 -25.07
C ASP A 522 0.05 4.42 -24.98
N SER A 523 0.70 3.63 -24.12
CA SER A 523 0.35 2.23 -23.83
C SER A 523 -1.02 2.06 -23.17
N CYS A 524 -1.52 3.11 -22.50
CA CYS A 524 -2.87 3.17 -21.90
C CYS A 524 -3.89 3.97 -22.73
N LYS A 525 -3.58 4.38 -23.96
CA LYS A 525 -4.50 5.20 -24.78
C LYS A 525 -5.78 4.39 -25.06
N GLY A 526 -6.92 4.96 -24.67
CA GLY A 526 -8.24 4.32 -24.81
C GLY A 526 -8.71 3.50 -23.61
N PHE A 527 -7.91 3.37 -22.55
CA PHE A 527 -8.39 2.74 -21.31
C PHE A 527 -9.56 3.53 -20.74
N TYR A 528 -10.64 2.82 -20.42
CA TYR A 528 -11.90 3.38 -19.91
C TYR A 528 -12.48 4.51 -20.79
N GLN A 529 -12.26 4.47 -22.11
CA GLN A 529 -12.85 5.40 -23.09
C GLN A 529 -13.48 4.59 -24.22
N GLU A 530 -14.75 4.87 -24.54
CA GLU A 530 -15.44 4.17 -25.63
C GLU A 530 -14.83 4.59 -26.97
N THR A 531 -14.11 3.67 -27.63
CA THR A 531 -13.76 3.83 -29.04
C THR A 531 -14.98 3.44 -29.83
N THR A 532 -15.74 4.43 -30.32
CA THR A 532 -16.85 4.19 -31.25
C THR A 532 -16.32 3.30 -32.37
N LYS A 533 -16.76 2.04 -32.39
CA LYS A 533 -16.44 1.10 -33.46
C LYS A 533 -16.78 1.82 -34.77
N ARG A 534 -15.80 1.95 -35.66
CA ARG A 534 -16.00 2.38 -37.06
C ARG A 534 -16.93 1.36 -37.74
N GLY A 535 -18.23 1.50 -37.51
CA GLY A 535 -19.28 0.92 -38.31
C GLY A 535 -19.45 1.82 -39.53
N THR A 536 -19.27 1.23 -40.69
CA THR A 536 -19.50 1.76 -42.03
C THR A 536 -20.72 2.68 -42.06
N MET A 537 -20.55 3.98 -42.30
CA MET A 537 -21.68 4.80 -42.71
C MET A 537 -21.23 5.90 -43.67
N GLU A 538 -21.99 5.98 -44.75
CA GLU A 538 -21.84 6.86 -45.88
C GLU A 538 -21.69 8.33 -45.50
N ARG A 539 -20.95 9.03 -46.35
CA ARG A 539 -20.83 10.49 -46.39
C ARG A 539 -22.20 11.16 -46.34
N SER A 540 -22.45 11.94 -45.30
CA SER A 540 -23.11 13.23 -45.45
C SER A 540 -22.58 14.24 -44.44
N SER A 541 -22.59 15.49 -44.87
CA SER A 541 -21.59 16.50 -44.58
C SER A 541 -22.10 17.61 -43.65
N ILE A 542 -21.19 18.04 -42.76
CA ILE A 542 -21.01 19.42 -42.25
C ILE A 542 -22.04 19.91 -41.21
N ASN A 543 -21.63 19.90 -39.93
CA ASN A 543 -21.52 21.11 -39.12
C ASN A 543 -20.49 20.91 -38.00
N ARG A 544 -19.38 21.66 -38.08
CA ARG A 544 -18.26 21.64 -37.13
C ARG A 544 -18.46 22.70 -36.05
N VAL A 545 -18.93 22.26 -34.88
CA VAL A 545 -18.48 22.79 -33.59
C VAL A 545 -18.25 21.56 -32.70
N SER A 546 -17.00 21.37 -32.29
CA SER A 546 -16.52 20.18 -31.59
C SER A 546 -17.12 20.04 -30.19
N HIS A 547 -18.29 19.42 -30.10
CA HIS A 547 -18.76 18.73 -28.90
C HIS A 547 -17.84 17.53 -28.64
N VAL A 548 -16.76 17.75 -27.88
CA VAL A 548 -16.01 16.66 -27.23
C VAL A 548 -16.79 16.28 -25.97
N GLN A 549 -17.99 15.75 -26.16
CA GLN A 549 -18.70 15.03 -25.11
C GLN A 549 -18.36 13.56 -25.36
N LYS A 550 -17.19 13.14 -24.86
CA LYS A 550 -16.78 11.72 -24.86
C LYS A 550 -17.92 10.95 -24.20
N ALA A 551 -18.50 10.00 -24.93
CA ALA A 551 -19.59 9.16 -24.45
C ALA A 551 -19.20 8.54 -23.10
N SER A 552 -20.02 8.76 -22.08
CA SER A 552 -19.87 8.15 -20.77
C SER A 552 -20.05 6.64 -20.92
N LEU A 553 -19.08 5.86 -20.44
CA LEU A 553 -19.17 4.41 -20.38
C LEU A 553 -20.49 3.98 -19.72
N ASN A 554 -21.11 2.92 -20.24
CA ASN A 554 -22.24 2.30 -19.57
C ASN A 554 -21.74 1.62 -18.28
N MET A 555 -22.13 2.16 -17.13
CA MET A 555 -21.64 1.71 -15.82
C MET A 555 -22.06 0.28 -15.46
N ASN A 556 -23.13 -0.23 -16.08
CA ASN A 556 -23.62 -1.60 -15.87
C ASN A 556 -22.96 -2.62 -16.82
N GLN A 557 -22.08 -2.17 -17.72
CA GLN A 557 -21.34 -3.07 -18.60
C GLN A 557 -20.21 -3.77 -17.85
N LYS A 558 -19.97 -5.04 -18.18
CA LYS A 558 -18.84 -5.83 -17.68
C LYS A 558 -17.52 -5.26 -18.23
N CYS A 559 -16.46 -5.30 -17.41
CA CYS A 559 -15.14 -4.85 -17.82
C CYS A 559 -14.57 -5.75 -18.93
N GLU A 560 -13.89 -5.17 -19.92
CA GLU A 560 -13.31 -5.94 -21.03
C GLU A 560 -12.18 -6.87 -20.58
N ASN A 561 -11.38 -6.45 -19.60
CA ASN A 561 -10.26 -7.21 -19.05
C ASN A 561 -10.23 -7.09 -17.51
N PRO A 562 -11.06 -7.86 -16.79
CA PRO A 562 -11.27 -7.69 -15.35
C PRO A 562 -10.00 -7.95 -14.52
N TRP A 563 -9.22 -8.98 -14.88
CA TRP A 563 -7.96 -9.29 -14.21
C TRP A 563 -6.91 -8.20 -14.36
N ARG A 564 -6.82 -7.57 -15.54
CA ARG A 564 -5.92 -6.43 -15.77
C ARG A 564 -6.33 -5.24 -14.91
N ASP A 565 -7.61 -4.94 -14.85
CA ASP A 565 -8.12 -3.76 -14.15
C ASP A 565 -7.97 -3.92 -12.62
N LEU A 566 -8.22 -5.12 -12.09
CA LEU A 566 -7.94 -5.47 -10.69
C LEU A 566 -6.43 -5.47 -10.37
N PHE A 567 -5.60 -6.00 -11.27
CA PHE A 567 -4.15 -5.95 -11.15
C PHE A 567 -3.65 -4.50 -11.07
N LEU A 568 -4.09 -3.62 -11.99
CA LEU A 568 -3.76 -2.19 -11.98
C LEU A 568 -4.22 -1.51 -10.68
N TRP A 569 -5.43 -1.78 -10.24
CA TRP A 569 -5.97 -1.25 -8.98
C TRP A 569 -5.15 -1.70 -7.76
N ALA A 570 -4.66 -2.94 -7.72
CA ALA A 570 -3.84 -3.46 -6.63
C ALA A 570 -2.40 -2.91 -6.65
N VAL A 571 -1.78 -2.85 -7.85
CA VAL A 571 -0.42 -2.30 -8.04
C VAL A 571 -0.38 -0.82 -7.65
N LEU A 572 -1.36 -0.03 -8.07
CA LEU A 572 -1.42 1.40 -7.77
C LEU A 572 -1.60 1.70 -6.27
N GLN A 573 -2.01 0.73 -5.45
CA GLN A 573 -2.12 0.87 -4.00
C GLN A 573 -0.94 0.23 -3.24
N ASN A 574 0.08 -0.27 -3.95
CA ASN A 574 1.19 -1.04 -3.38
C ASN A 574 0.72 -2.29 -2.58
N ARG A 575 -0.35 -2.96 -3.03
CA ARG A 575 -0.87 -4.20 -2.42
C ARG A 575 -0.24 -5.43 -3.09
N GLN A 576 0.99 -5.75 -2.71
CA GLN A 576 1.83 -6.72 -3.42
C GLN A 576 1.23 -8.13 -3.49
N GLU A 577 0.72 -8.68 -2.38
CA GLU A 577 0.17 -10.05 -2.35
C GLU A 577 -1.06 -10.22 -3.25
N MET A 578 -1.99 -9.26 -3.23
CA MET A 578 -3.15 -9.28 -4.14
C MET A 578 -2.75 -9.08 -5.59
N ALA A 579 -1.82 -8.15 -5.85
CA ALA A 579 -1.35 -7.89 -7.21
C ALA A 579 -0.62 -9.10 -7.81
N ASN A 580 0.19 -9.82 -7.02
CA ASN A 580 0.85 -11.06 -7.44
C ASN A 580 -0.18 -12.15 -7.81
N TYR A 581 -1.25 -12.26 -7.04
CA TYR A 581 -2.33 -13.21 -7.35
C TYR A 581 -3.06 -12.85 -8.65
N PHE A 582 -3.47 -11.60 -8.82
CA PHE A 582 -4.13 -11.15 -10.06
C PHE A 582 -3.23 -11.21 -11.29
N TRP A 583 -1.93 -11.04 -11.10
CA TRP A 583 -0.94 -11.23 -12.15
C TRP A 583 -0.85 -12.70 -12.58
N ALA A 584 -0.80 -13.63 -11.61
CA ALA A 584 -0.70 -15.06 -11.88
C ALA A 584 -1.94 -15.63 -12.58
N THR A 585 -3.13 -15.07 -12.32
CA THR A 585 -4.39 -15.49 -12.97
C THR A 585 -4.69 -14.72 -14.27
N GLY A 586 -4.02 -13.59 -14.51
CA GLY A 586 -4.31 -12.69 -15.61
C GLY A 586 -3.74 -13.13 -16.96
N PRO A 587 -4.36 -12.72 -18.09
CA PRO A 587 -3.80 -12.94 -19.42
C PRO A 587 -2.59 -12.02 -19.68
N GLU A 588 -1.72 -12.43 -20.62
CA GLU A 588 -0.56 -11.63 -21.08
C GLU A 588 0.40 -11.25 -19.92
N ALA A 589 0.74 -12.21 -19.06
CA ALA A 589 1.50 -12.01 -17.83
C ALA A 589 2.86 -11.29 -17.99
N VAL A 590 3.62 -11.52 -19.08
CA VAL A 590 4.89 -10.80 -19.34
C VAL A 590 4.64 -9.30 -19.51
N ALA A 591 3.64 -8.91 -20.31
CA ALA A 591 3.28 -7.52 -20.52
C ALA A 591 2.73 -6.88 -19.24
N ALA A 592 1.91 -7.60 -18.48
CA ALA A 592 1.37 -7.13 -17.20
C ALA A 592 2.48 -6.90 -16.16
N ALA A 593 3.47 -7.80 -16.07
CA ALA A 593 4.62 -7.63 -15.19
C ALA A 593 5.45 -6.39 -15.56
N LEU A 594 5.73 -6.17 -16.86
CA LEU A 594 6.45 -4.99 -17.32
C LEU A 594 5.68 -3.68 -17.04
N ALA A 595 4.37 -3.67 -17.27
CA ALA A 595 3.51 -2.53 -16.94
C ALA A 595 3.48 -2.25 -15.42
N GLY A 596 3.36 -3.30 -14.60
CA GLY A 596 3.44 -3.19 -13.13
C GLY A 596 4.80 -2.66 -12.66
N CYS A 597 5.89 -3.10 -13.28
CA CYS A 597 7.24 -2.60 -13.03
C CYS A 597 7.36 -1.10 -13.32
N LYS A 598 6.85 -0.63 -14.47
CA LYS A 598 6.83 0.80 -14.82
C LYS A 598 6.03 1.61 -13.80
N ILE A 599 4.81 1.20 -13.48
CA ILE A 599 3.95 1.90 -12.53
C ILE A 599 4.63 2.04 -11.17
N LEU A 600 5.19 0.96 -10.63
CA LEU A 600 5.83 0.99 -9.31
C LEU A 600 7.11 1.83 -9.28
N LYS A 601 7.91 1.82 -10.36
CA LYS A 601 9.08 2.71 -10.49
C LYS A 601 8.65 4.17 -10.45
N GLU A 602 7.65 4.57 -11.23
CA GLU A 602 7.14 5.96 -11.24
C GLU A 602 6.49 6.36 -9.90
N MET A 603 5.69 5.47 -9.31
CA MET A 603 5.09 5.73 -8.00
C MET A 603 6.15 5.88 -6.91
N ALA A 604 7.20 5.08 -6.93
CA ALA A 604 8.31 5.18 -5.97
C ALA A 604 9.11 6.49 -6.10
N HIS A 605 9.05 7.17 -7.25
CA HIS A 605 9.64 8.50 -7.45
C HIS A 605 8.75 9.63 -6.91
N LEU A 606 7.43 9.44 -6.91
CA LEU A 606 6.46 10.42 -6.41
C LEU A 606 6.16 10.28 -4.91
N GLU A 607 6.48 9.12 -4.32
CA GLU A 607 6.22 8.81 -2.92
C GLU A 607 7.13 9.62 -1.97
N SER A 608 6.53 10.20 -0.93
CA SER A 608 7.25 10.98 0.08
C SER A 608 7.74 10.12 1.24
N GLU A 609 7.03 9.03 1.55
CA GLU A 609 7.40 8.11 2.62
C GLU A 609 8.49 7.13 2.16
N ALA A 610 9.67 7.19 2.80
CA ALA A 610 10.83 6.39 2.40
C ALA A 610 10.60 4.87 2.50
N GLU A 611 9.83 4.39 3.48
CA GLU A 611 9.54 2.96 3.65
C GLU A 611 8.61 2.45 2.53
N SER A 612 7.54 3.18 2.22
CA SER A 612 6.63 2.89 1.11
C SER A 612 7.38 2.91 -0.24
N ALA A 613 8.22 3.92 -0.47
CA ALA A 613 9.03 4.03 -1.68
C ALA A 613 10.05 2.88 -1.84
N ARG A 614 10.65 2.40 -0.73
CA ARG A 614 11.52 1.22 -0.74
C ARG A 614 10.74 -0.04 -1.10
N SER A 615 9.60 -0.27 -0.45
CA SER A 615 8.72 -1.41 -0.73
C SER A 615 8.32 -1.47 -2.21
N MET A 616 7.97 -0.34 -2.83
CA MET A 616 7.66 -0.27 -4.27
C MET A 616 8.87 -0.60 -5.16
N LYS A 617 10.08 -0.16 -4.80
CA LYS A 617 11.32 -0.46 -5.55
C LYS A 617 11.77 -1.91 -5.41
N GLU A 618 11.48 -2.53 -4.27
CA GLU A 618 11.80 -3.95 -3.99
C GLU A 618 10.82 -4.93 -4.68
N ALA A 619 9.75 -4.43 -5.30
CA ALA A 619 8.79 -5.26 -6.00
C ALA A 619 9.43 -6.00 -7.19
N LYS A 620 9.21 -7.32 -7.25
CA LYS A 620 9.93 -8.24 -8.15
C LYS A 620 9.29 -8.42 -9.53
N TYR A 621 8.47 -7.48 -10.00
CA TYR A 621 7.79 -7.64 -11.29
C TYR A 621 8.74 -7.72 -12.49
N GLU A 622 9.90 -7.07 -12.43
CA GLU A 622 10.92 -7.22 -13.48
C GLU A 622 11.48 -8.66 -13.52
N GLN A 623 11.67 -9.27 -12.35
CA GLN A 623 12.10 -10.68 -12.22
C GLN A 623 10.99 -11.63 -12.69
N PHE A 624 9.74 -11.39 -12.33
CA PHE A 624 8.61 -12.20 -12.80
C PHE A 624 8.47 -12.20 -14.32
N ALA A 625 8.68 -11.05 -14.97
CA ALA A 625 8.69 -10.97 -16.44
C ALA A 625 9.86 -11.78 -17.04
N LEU A 626 11.04 -11.70 -16.41
CA LEU A 626 12.25 -12.40 -16.84
C LEU A 626 12.11 -13.91 -16.69
N ASP A 627 11.67 -14.39 -15.53
CA ASP A 627 11.53 -15.81 -15.21
C ASP A 627 10.48 -16.48 -16.11
N LEU A 628 9.35 -15.81 -16.37
CA LEU A 628 8.33 -16.34 -17.27
C LEU A 628 8.82 -16.37 -18.72
N PHE A 629 9.57 -15.34 -19.14
CA PHE A 629 10.14 -15.29 -20.48
C PHE A 629 11.25 -16.33 -20.68
N SER A 630 12.10 -16.56 -19.67
CA SER A 630 13.17 -17.56 -19.73
C SER A 630 12.62 -18.98 -19.86
N GLU A 631 11.52 -19.29 -19.17
CA GLU A 631 10.82 -20.57 -19.32
C GLU A 631 10.23 -20.72 -20.74
N CYS A 632 9.61 -19.66 -21.26
CA CYS A 632 9.09 -19.63 -22.63
C CYS A 632 10.20 -19.81 -23.67
N TYR A 633 11.36 -19.18 -23.46
CA TYR A 633 12.53 -19.27 -24.34
C TYR A 633 13.16 -20.66 -24.31
N THR A 634 13.27 -21.27 -23.12
CA THR A 634 13.78 -22.64 -22.95
C THR A 634 12.90 -23.67 -23.64
N ASN A 635 11.58 -23.46 -23.65
CA ASN A 635 10.64 -24.34 -24.34
C ASN A 635 10.67 -24.16 -25.87
N SER A 636 10.62 -22.92 -26.36
CA SER A 636 10.67 -22.64 -27.80
C SER A 636 11.16 -21.22 -28.12
N GLU A 637 12.33 -21.13 -28.77
CA GLU A 637 12.93 -19.85 -29.16
C GLU A 637 12.03 -19.06 -30.12
N ASP A 638 11.51 -19.69 -31.18
CA ASP A 638 10.72 -18.99 -32.20
C ASP A 638 9.38 -18.48 -31.67
N ARG A 639 8.71 -19.24 -30.79
CA ARG A 639 7.48 -18.78 -30.13
C ARG A 639 7.76 -17.67 -29.12
N ALA A 640 8.87 -17.75 -28.39
CA ALA A 640 9.30 -16.68 -27.49
C ALA A 640 9.64 -15.38 -28.25
N PHE A 641 10.26 -15.47 -29.43
CA PHE A 641 10.48 -14.32 -30.32
C PHE A 641 9.17 -13.72 -30.81
N ALA A 642 8.21 -14.55 -31.21
CA ALA A 642 6.88 -14.08 -31.60
C ALA A 642 6.16 -13.38 -30.44
N LEU A 643 6.33 -13.85 -29.20
CA LEU A 643 5.76 -13.22 -28.00
C LEU A 643 6.27 -11.79 -27.78
N LEU A 644 7.56 -11.52 -28.02
CA LEU A 644 8.16 -10.20 -27.83
C LEU A 644 7.58 -9.15 -28.80
N VAL A 645 7.36 -9.55 -30.05
CA VAL A 645 6.93 -8.66 -31.15
C VAL A 645 5.40 -8.62 -31.31
N ARG A 646 4.69 -9.57 -30.68
CA ARG A 646 3.22 -9.61 -30.74
C ARG A 646 2.62 -8.33 -30.16
N LYS A 647 1.68 -7.75 -30.90
CA LYS A 647 0.82 -6.68 -30.39
C LYS A 647 -0.16 -7.25 -29.37
N THR A 648 -0.08 -6.74 -28.14
CA THR A 648 -0.92 -7.15 -27.01
C THR A 648 -2.39 -6.78 -27.25
N LYS A 649 -3.31 -7.61 -26.75
CA LYS A 649 -4.75 -7.31 -26.85
C LYS A 649 -5.20 -6.45 -25.67
N SER A 650 -4.61 -6.67 -24.49
CA SER A 650 -5.02 -6.01 -23.24
C SER A 650 -4.31 -4.68 -23.00
N TRP A 651 -3.23 -4.38 -23.72
CA TRP A 651 -2.41 -3.16 -23.54
C TRP A 651 -2.34 -2.30 -24.82
N ASN A 652 -3.50 -2.04 -25.43
CA ASN A 652 -3.64 -1.12 -26.58
C ASN A 652 -2.69 -1.42 -27.76
N LYS A 653 -2.45 -2.71 -28.09
CA LYS A 653 -1.63 -3.13 -29.23
C LYS A 653 -0.15 -2.74 -29.15
N THR A 654 0.38 -2.41 -27.96
CA THR A 654 1.82 -2.26 -27.76
C THR A 654 2.52 -3.61 -27.78
N THR A 655 3.81 -3.61 -28.14
CA THR A 655 4.63 -4.81 -28.06
C THR A 655 5.25 -4.96 -26.67
N CYS A 656 5.68 -6.17 -26.30
CA CYS A 656 6.35 -6.38 -25.02
C CYS A 656 7.69 -5.61 -24.96
N LEU A 657 8.37 -5.44 -26.11
CA LEU A 657 9.61 -4.66 -26.21
C LEU A 657 9.38 -3.16 -25.97
N ASP A 658 8.27 -2.60 -26.47
CA ASP A 658 7.93 -1.20 -26.22
C ASP A 658 7.65 -0.97 -24.72
N LEU A 659 6.86 -1.86 -24.10
CA LEU A 659 6.59 -1.82 -22.66
C LEU A 659 7.86 -1.99 -21.82
N ALA A 660 8.77 -2.89 -22.21
CA ALA A 660 10.04 -3.07 -21.52
C ALA A 660 10.94 -1.83 -21.62
N THR A 661 10.93 -1.16 -22.78
CA THR A 661 11.67 0.10 -23.02
C THR A 661 11.10 1.22 -22.15
N GLU A 662 9.77 1.37 -22.12
CA GLU A 662 9.08 2.35 -21.30
C GLU A 662 9.31 2.12 -19.79
N ALA A 663 9.40 0.86 -19.37
CA ALA A 663 9.69 0.42 -17.99
C ALA A 663 11.16 0.57 -17.57
N ASP A 664 12.07 0.90 -18.48
CA ASP A 664 13.54 0.83 -18.28
C ASP A 664 13.94 -0.49 -17.59
N ALA A 665 13.44 -1.60 -18.14
CA ALA A 665 13.62 -2.96 -17.61
C ALA A 665 14.98 -3.54 -18.03
N LYS A 666 16.06 -3.03 -17.43
CA LYS A 666 17.45 -3.35 -17.81
C LYS A 666 17.79 -4.83 -17.69
N SER A 667 17.31 -5.52 -16.64
CA SER A 667 17.60 -6.94 -16.45
C SER A 667 16.87 -7.80 -17.47
N PHE A 668 15.64 -7.42 -17.84
CA PHE A 668 14.88 -8.07 -18.91
C PHE A 668 15.59 -7.94 -20.25
N PHE A 669 16.09 -6.74 -20.60
CA PHE A 669 16.88 -6.57 -21.83
C PHE A 669 18.21 -7.30 -21.81
N ALA A 670 18.85 -7.46 -20.65
CA ALA A 670 20.11 -8.19 -20.53
C ALA A 670 19.96 -9.70 -20.72
N HIS A 671 18.74 -10.24 -20.70
CA HIS A 671 18.48 -11.66 -20.90
C HIS A 671 18.92 -12.13 -22.30
N ASP A 672 19.59 -13.28 -22.35
CA ASP A 672 20.19 -13.82 -23.57
C ASP A 672 19.17 -14.02 -24.70
N GLY A 673 17.96 -14.48 -24.39
CA GLY A 673 16.90 -14.63 -25.38
C GLY A 673 16.44 -13.31 -26.02
N VAL A 674 16.39 -12.21 -25.25
CA VAL A 674 16.04 -10.89 -25.78
C VAL A 674 17.19 -10.35 -26.63
N GLN A 675 18.43 -10.51 -26.16
CA GLN A 675 19.64 -10.13 -26.92
C GLN A 675 19.78 -10.93 -28.23
N SER A 676 19.47 -12.22 -28.21
CA SER A 676 19.44 -13.09 -29.39
C SER A 676 18.40 -12.60 -30.39
N HIS A 677 17.19 -12.22 -29.92
CA HIS A 677 16.17 -11.64 -30.77
C HIS A 677 16.59 -10.29 -31.39
N LEU A 678 17.15 -9.38 -30.59
CA LEU A 678 17.67 -8.09 -31.08
C LEU A 678 18.81 -8.30 -32.08
N THR A 679 19.66 -9.31 -31.87
CA THR A 679 20.70 -9.70 -32.82
C THR A 679 20.09 -10.25 -34.11
N LYS A 680 19.05 -11.09 -34.04
CA LYS A 680 18.30 -11.57 -35.22
C LYS A 680 17.67 -10.39 -35.99
N MET A 681 17.12 -9.41 -35.29
CA MET A 681 16.59 -8.17 -35.91
C MET A 681 17.70 -7.33 -36.55
N TRP A 682 18.88 -7.25 -35.93
CA TRP A 682 20.05 -6.51 -36.44
C TRP A 682 20.60 -7.10 -37.75
N TRP A 683 20.70 -8.44 -37.82
CA TRP A 683 21.17 -9.15 -39.02
C TRP A 683 20.08 -9.33 -40.08
N GLY A 684 18.80 -9.21 -39.70
CA GLY A 684 17.66 -9.35 -40.59
C GLY A 684 17.58 -10.75 -41.20
N ALA A 685 17.56 -10.83 -42.53
CA ALA A 685 17.49 -12.10 -43.26
C ALA A 685 18.86 -12.82 -43.40
N MET A 686 19.95 -12.22 -42.90
CA MET A 686 21.29 -12.80 -42.92
C MET A 686 21.59 -13.58 -41.65
N LYS A 687 22.45 -14.61 -41.76
CA LYS A 687 22.90 -15.39 -40.60
C LYS A 687 23.89 -14.58 -39.75
N SER A 688 23.78 -14.71 -38.43
CA SER A 688 24.60 -13.98 -37.44
C SER A 688 26.09 -14.34 -37.42
N ASP A 689 26.49 -15.46 -38.05
CA ASP A 689 27.90 -15.91 -38.15
C ASP A 689 28.69 -15.22 -39.29
N THR A 690 28.04 -14.31 -40.03
CA THR A 690 28.73 -13.62 -41.14
C THR A 690 29.73 -12.58 -40.61
N ARG A 691 31.02 -12.78 -40.93
CA ARG A 691 32.10 -11.87 -40.50
C ARG A 691 32.00 -10.50 -41.19
N ILE A 692 32.25 -9.42 -40.45
CA ILE A 692 32.10 -8.02 -40.90
C ILE A 692 32.92 -7.72 -42.17
N TRP A 693 34.13 -8.24 -42.32
CA TRP A 693 34.95 -7.99 -43.52
C TRP A 693 34.31 -8.52 -44.80
N LYS A 694 33.52 -9.59 -44.72
CA LYS A 694 32.75 -10.11 -45.87
C LYS A 694 31.68 -9.11 -46.30
N LEU A 695 31.06 -8.41 -45.34
CA LEU A 695 30.09 -7.35 -45.63
C LEU A 695 30.76 -6.14 -46.29
N VAL A 696 31.92 -5.72 -45.78
CA VAL A 696 32.69 -4.59 -46.35
C VAL A 696 33.09 -4.91 -47.80
N LEU A 697 33.58 -6.13 -48.05
CA LEU A 697 33.95 -6.55 -49.41
C LEU A 697 32.75 -6.56 -50.36
N SER A 698 31.60 -7.09 -49.90
CA SER A 698 30.36 -7.11 -50.68
C SER A 698 29.73 -5.72 -50.87
N PHE A 699 30.00 -4.77 -49.96
CA PHE A 699 29.56 -3.38 -50.09
C PHE A 699 30.27 -2.67 -51.24
N PHE A 700 31.60 -2.80 -51.33
CA PHE A 700 32.39 -2.21 -52.42
C PHE A 700 32.28 -2.96 -53.75
N CYS A 701 31.97 -4.26 -53.68
CA CYS A 701 31.83 -5.11 -54.86
C CYS A 701 30.48 -5.85 -54.82
N PRO A 702 29.38 -5.18 -55.22
CA PRO A 702 28.03 -5.75 -55.18
C PRO A 702 27.82 -7.10 -55.90
N PRO A 703 28.58 -7.46 -56.97
CA PRO A 703 28.49 -8.80 -57.55
C PRO A 703 28.79 -9.95 -56.59
N LEU A 704 29.56 -9.72 -55.52
CA LEU A 704 29.86 -10.77 -54.52
C LEU A 704 28.65 -11.16 -53.66
N ILE A 705 27.60 -10.34 -53.59
CA ILE A 705 26.35 -10.65 -52.87
C ILE A 705 25.69 -11.92 -53.42
N TYR A 706 25.91 -12.22 -54.71
CA TYR A 706 25.32 -13.37 -55.37
C TYR A 706 26.11 -14.67 -55.18
N THR A 707 27.32 -14.59 -54.60
CA THR A 707 28.15 -15.75 -54.28
C THR A 707 27.78 -16.35 -52.92
N ASN A 708 28.20 -17.59 -52.64
CA ASN A 708 28.00 -18.24 -51.32
C ASN A 708 28.84 -17.62 -50.18
N LEU A 709 29.39 -16.41 -50.36
CA LEU A 709 30.14 -15.70 -49.33
C LEU A 709 29.25 -15.27 -48.15
N ILE A 710 27.97 -14.99 -48.42
CA ILE A 710 26.94 -14.59 -47.45
C ILE A 710 25.84 -15.65 -47.43
N THR A 711 25.59 -16.22 -46.25
CA THR A 711 24.52 -17.19 -46.02
C THR A 711 23.25 -16.48 -45.57
N PHE A 712 22.14 -16.73 -46.26
CA PHE A 712 20.82 -16.21 -45.91
C PHE A 712 19.98 -17.32 -45.25
N SER A 713 19.20 -16.97 -44.22
CA SER A 713 18.53 -17.95 -43.35
C SER A 713 17.39 -18.77 -44.03
N GLU A 714 16.97 -18.42 -45.25
CA GLU A 714 15.92 -19.15 -45.98
C GLU A 714 16.44 -20.17 -46.99
N ASP A 715 17.76 -20.22 -47.26
CA ASP A 715 18.32 -21.15 -48.25
C ASP A 715 18.35 -22.63 -47.77
N GLU A 716 18.06 -22.90 -46.49
CA GLU A 716 18.01 -24.27 -45.92
C GLU A 716 16.66 -24.99 -46.14
N HIS A 717 15.53 -24.28 -46.38
CA HIS A 717 14.23 -24.95 -46.61
C HIS A 717 14.14 -25.67 -47.97
N HIS A 718 15.04 -25.41 -48.92
CA HIS A 718 15.10 -26.13 -50.19
C HIS A 718 16.00 -27.37 -50.18
N THR A 719 16.69 -27.68 -49.07
CA THR A 719 17.63 -28.82 -49.00
C THR A 719 17.33 -29.86 -47.93
N VAL A 720 16.27 -29.69 -47.11
CA VAL A 720 15.85 -30.66 -46.09
C VAL A 720 14.35 -30.97 -46.18
N ASP A 721 13.82 -31.17 -47.39
CA ASP A 721 12.43 -31.59 -47.63
C ASP A 721 12.31 -33.13 -47.68
N GLY A 722 12.96 -33.80 -46.71
CA GLY A 722 13.01 -35.25 -46.62
C GLY A 722 13.13 -35.72 -45.18
N ALA A 723 11.98 -35.94 -44.55
CA ALA A 723 11.78 -36.55 -43.24
C ALA A 723 12.19 -35.70 -42.02
N GLU A 724 11.23 -35.03 -41.40
CA GLU A 724 10.67 -35.50 -40.13
C GLU A 724 9.35 -34.80 -39.79
N GLN A 725 8.37 -35.66 -39.52
CA GLN A 725 6.97 -35.37 -39.26
C GLN A 725 6.83 -35.09 -37.76
N PHE A 726 6.75 -33.81 -37.35
CA PHE A 726 6.44 -33.48 -35.96
C PHE A 726 4.92 -33.39 -35.75
N LYS A 727 4.45 -34.42 -35.04
CA LYS A 727 3.11 -34.68 -34.53
C LYS A 727 2.43 -33.46 -33.90
N GLU A 728 1.14 -33.38 -34.24
CA GLU A 728 0.07 -32.70 -33.52
C GLU A 728 0.14 -32.89 -32.00
N LEU A 729 -0.13 -31.81 -31.27
CA LEU A 729 -0.88 -31.86 -30.02
C LEU A 729 -1.97 -30.80 -30.10
N ASP A 730 -3.20 -31.29 -30.02
CA ASP A 730 -4.50 -30.65 -30.21
C ASP A 730 -4.70 -29.30 -29.49
N SER A 731 -5.30 -28.34 -30.21
CA SER A 731 -6.33 -27.45 -29.64
C SER A 731 -7.22 -26.90 -30.77
N GLN A 732 -8.53 -27.14 -30.63
CA GLN A 732 -9.60 -26.95 -31.62
C GLN A 732 -9.90 -25.51 -32.07
N ASP A 733 -9.06 -24.52 -31.75
CA ASP A 733 -9.30 -23.12 -32.15
C ASP A 733 -8.58 -22.70 -33.45
N SER A 734 -7.74 -23.57 -34.02
CA SER A 734 -6.97 -23.23 -35.23
C SER A 734 -7.74 -23.48 -36.54
N GLU A 735 -8.81 -24.29 -36.54
CA GLU A 735 -9.62 -24.56 -37.75
C GLU A 735 -10.50 -23.36 -38.15
N LYS A 736 -10.95 -22.54 -37.19
CA LYS A 736 -11.80 -21.38 -37.50
C LYS A 736 -11.04 -20.22 -38.15
N ALA A 737 -9.73 -20.09 -37.91
CA ALA A 737 -8.91 -19.05 -38.52
C ALA A 737 -8.56 -19.38 -39.99
N MET A 738 -8.39 -20.65 -40.31
CA MET A 738 -8.00 -21.09 -41.66
C MET A 738 -9.19 -21.05 -42.65
N LEU A 739 -10.41 -21.34 -42.18
CA LEU A 739 -11.62 -21.30 -43.01
C LEU A 739 -12.07 -19.88 -43.40
N LEU A 740 -11.69 -18.85 -42.64
CA LEU A 740 -12.01 -17.45 -42.98
C LEU A 740 -11.06 -16.84 -44.02
N THR A 741 -9.85 -17.39 -44.18
CA THR A 741 -8.86 -16.86 -45.14
C THR A 741 -8.96 -17.57 -46.51
N GLN A 742 -9.57 -18.76 -46.55
CA GLN A 742 -9.64 -19.58 -47.76
C GLN A 742 -10.88 -19.31 -48.66
N ARG A 743 -11.81 -18.44 -48.24
CA ARG A 743 -13.05 -18.16 -49.01
C ARG A 743 -12.99 -16.93 -49.91
N GLN A 744 -11.82 -16.31 -50.11
CA GLN A 744 -11.71 -15.06 -50.90
C GLN A 744 -10.86 -15.15 -52.18
N ASN A 745 -10.37 -16.31 -52.58
CA ASN A 745 -9.69 -16.46 -53.87
C ASN A 745 -10.03 -17.81 -54.53
N SER A 746 -11.23 -17.89 -55.07
CA SER A 746 -11.56 -18.85 -56.11
C SER A 746 -12.38 -18.10 -57.15
N ASP A 747 -11.74 -17.63 -58.21
CA ASP A 747 -12.30 -17.74 -59.56
C ASP A 747 -11.26 -17.39 -60.64
N THR A 748 -11.23 -18.27 -61.65
CA THR A 748 -10.61 -18.18 -62.98
C THR A 748 -9.09 -18.33 -63.13
N ILE A 749 -8.65 -19.57 -63.37
CA ILE A 749 -7.51 -19.88 -64.25
C ILE A 749 -8.01 -20.81 -65.36
N LYS A 750 -8.00 -20.32 -66.61
CA LYS A 750 -7.92 -21.15 -67.81
C LYS A 750 -6.44 -21.43 -68.12
N PRO A 751 -6.08 -22.63 -68.59
CA PRO A 751 -4.69 -22.99 -68.82
C PRO A 751 -4.26 -22.50 -70.21
N GLU A 752 -3.10 -21.85 -70.34
CA GLU A 752 -2.26 -22.04 -71.52
C GLU A 752 -0.84 -21.47 -71.36
N LYS A 753 0.11 -22.32 -71.77
CA LYS A 753 1.48 -22.04 -72.25
C LYS A 753 2.57 -21.76 -71.21
N GLN A 754 3.05 -22.88 -70.65
CA GLN A 754 4.47 -23.13 -70.41
C GLN A 754 5.26 -22.89 -71.71
N VAL A 755 6.16 -21.90 -71.71
CA VAL A 755 7.55 -21.91 -72.22
C VAL A 755 8.07 -20.47 -72.03
N THR A 756 8.66 -20.18 -70.87
CA THR A 756 9.59 -19.04 -70.55
C THR A 756 9.83 -18.91 -69.02
N ALA A 757 9.85 -20.02 -68.27
CA ALA A 757 9.90 -19.98 -66.79
C ALA A 757 11.31 -20.02 -66.17
N SER A 758 12.40 -20.14 -66.96
CA SER A 758 13.75 -20.29 -66.39
C SER A 758 14.43 -18.96 -66.02
N ASN A 759 14.22 -17.89 -66.81
CA ASN A 759 14.88 -16.59 -66.55
C ASN A 759 14.20 -15.77 -65.43
N ASN A 760 12.90 -15.98 -65.20
CA ASN A 760 12.14 -15.26 -64.16
C ASN A 760 12.43 -15.76 -62.75
N VAL A 761 12.85 -17.02 -62.58
CA VAL A 761 13.24 -17.58 -61.28
C VAL A 761 14.61 -17.02 -60.85
N CYS A 762 15.58 -16.95 -61.78
CA CYS A 762 16.90 -16.37 -61.52
C CYS A 762 16.82 -14.86 -61.23
N MET A 763 16.08 -14.08 -62.02
CA MET A 763 15.92 -12.65 -61.76
C MET A 763 15.17 -12.36 -60.46
N LYS A 764 14.16 -13.17 -60.10
CA LYS A 764 13.51 -13.07 -58.79
C LYS A 764 14.47 -13.44 -57.66
N PHE A 765 15.30 -14.48 -57.84
CA PHE A 765 16.30 -14.91 -56.86
C PHE A 765 17.37 -13.83 -56.61
N LEU A 766 17.92 -13.25 -57.68
CA LEU A 766 18.89 -12.15 -57.62
C LEU A 766 18.28 -10.90 -56.96
N PHE A 767 17.09 -10.49 -57.39
CA PHE A 767 16.42 -9.32 -56.82
C PHE A 767 16.06 -9.51 -55.34
N THR A 768 15.70 -10.73 -54.94
CA THR A 768 15.39 -11.07 -53.54
C THR A 768 16.63 -11.00 -52.65
N ARG A 769 17.77 -11.54 -53.08
CA ARG A 769 19.04 -11.42 -52.34
C ARG A 769 19.54 -9.98 -52.26
N TRP A 770 19.42 -9.21 -53.34
CA TRP A 770 19.73 -7.78 -53.35
C TRP A 770 18.90 -7.02 -52.32
N LYS A 771 17.57 -7.22 -52.32
CA LYS A 771 16.66 -6.59 -51.35
C LYS A 771 16.95 -7.05 -49.92
N LYS A 772 17.24 -8.33 -49.68
CA LYS A 772 17.58 -8.87 -48.36
C LYS A 772 18.89 -8.32 -47.81
N PHE A 773 19.90 -8.12 -48.67
CA PHE A 773 21.18 -7.54 -48.26
C PHE A 773 21.06 -6.06 -47.90
N TRP A 774 20.47 -5.24 -48.79
CA TRP A 774 20.33 -3.80 -48.56
C TRP A 774 19.20 -3.44 -47.57
N GLY A 775 18.26 -4.36 -47.33
CA GLY A 775 17.20 -4.20 -46.34
C GLY A 775 17.62 -4.55 -44.91
N ALA A 776 18.82 -5.09 -44.69
CA ALA A 776 19.28 -5.45 -43.35
C ALA A 776 19.86 -4.23 -42.60
N PRO A 777 19.55 -4.05 -41.31
CA PRO A 777 20.07 -2.92 -40.54
C PRO A 777 21.60 -2.85 -40.49
N VAL A 778 22.28 -3.99 -40.38
CA VAL A 778 23.76 -4.06 -40.30
C VAL A 778 24.46 -3.49 -41.54
N THR A 779 23.91 -3.70 -42.74
CA THR A 779 24.52 -3.22 -44.00
C THR A 779 24.24 -1.73 -44.19
N VAL A 780 23.04 -1.26 -43.82
CA VAL A 780 22.71 0.16 -43.78
C VAL A 780 23.62 0.90 -42.81
N PHE A 781 23.81 0.35 -41.60
CA PHE A 781 24.71 0.93 -40.61
C PHE A 781 26.16 0.98 -41.12
N LEU A 782 26.71 -0.14 -41.61
CA LEU A 782 28.07 -0.19 -42.13
C LEU A 782 28.27 0.78 -43.29
N GLY A 783 27.28 0.88 -44.19
CA GLY A 783 27.27 1.85 -45.28
C GLY A 783 27.31 3.29 -44.77
N ASN A 784 26.49 3.62 -43.77
CA ASN A 784 26.51 4.94 -43.13
C ASN A 784 27.87 5.25 -42.52
N VAL A 785 28.51 4.29 -41.83
CA VAL A 785 29.85 4.49 -41.26
C VAL A 785 30.90 4.80 -42.34
N ILE A 786 30.95 4.00 -43.40
CA ILE A 786 31.91 4.17 -44.50
C ILE A 786 31.70 5.53 -45.18
N MET A 787 30.43 5.86 -45.49
CA MET A 787 30.07 7.12 -46.14
C MET A 787 30.34 8.32 -45.23
N TYR A 788 30.19 8.18 -43.91
CA TYR A 788 30.51 9.24 -42.95
C TYR A 788 32.03 9.52 -42.85
N PHE A 789 32.87 8.48 -42.91
CA PHE A 789 34.33 8.68 -43.02
C PHE A 789 34.71 9.37 -44.33
N ALA A 790 34.05 9.04 -45.44
CA ALA A 790 34.26 9.72 -46.72
C ALA A 790 33.85 11.20 -46.64
N PHE A 791 32.74 11.51 -45.96
CA PHE A 791 32.31 12.88 -45.66
C PHE A 791 33.35 13.65 -44.86
N LEU A 792 33.88 13.09 -43.76
CA LEU A 792 34.91 13.74 -42.95
C LEU A 792 36.21 13.96 -43.73
N PHE A 793 36.59 13.01 -44.59
CA PHE A 793 37.75 13.16 -45.46
C PHE A 793 37.55 14.28 -46.48
N LEU A 794 36.37 14.35 -47.11
CA LEU A 794 36.01 15.44 -48.02
C LEU A 794 36.00 16.79 -47.30
N PHE A 795 35.43 16.88 -46.10
CA PHE A 795 35.43 18.10 -45.28
C PHE A 795 36.87 18.53 -44.96
N THR A 796 37.71 17.60 -44.51
CA THR A 796 39.13 17.85 -44.23
C THR A 796 39.87 18.39 -45.45
N TYR A 797 39.63 17.78 -46.63
CA TYR A 797 40.22 18.20 -47.89
C TYR A 797 39.82 19.64 -48.27
N VAL A 798 38.53 19.98 -48.13
CA VAL A 798 38.00 21.31 -48.43
C VAL A 798 38.58 22.38 -47.49
N ILE A 799 38.68 22.12 -46.17
CA ILE A 799 39.27 23.12 -45.24
C ILE A 799 40.78 23.31 -45.48
N LEU A 800 41.53 22.21 -45.64
CA LEU A 800 42.99 22.26 -45.65
C LEU A 800 43.59 22.61 -47.01
N VAL A 801 43.03 22.09 -48.10
CA VAL A 801 43.62 22.18 -49.45
C VAL A 801 42.88 23.17 -50.32
N ASP A 802 41.55 23.09 -50.40
CA ASP A 802 40.75 23.79 -51.41
C ASP A 802 39.68 24.71 -50.82
N PHE A 803 40.12 25.70 -50.04
CA PHE A 803 39.27 26.76 -49.48
C PHE A 803 39.47 28.07 -50.27
N GLN A 804 38.69 28.24 -51.33
CA GLN A 804 38.80 29.38 -52.27
C GLN A 804 38.14 30.66 -51.73
N PRO A 805 38.64 31.85 -52.08
CA PRO A 805 38.07 33.12 -51.63
C PRO A 805 36.64 33.38 -52.18
N PRO A 806 35.87 34.31 -51.57
CA PRO A 806 34.51 34.62 -51.99
C PRO A 806 34.44 35.17 -53.44
N PRO A 807 33.24 35.24 -54.07
CA PRO A 807 33.07 35.51 -55.51
C PRO A 807 33.90 36.70 -56.03
N PRO A 808 34.51 36.62 -57.24
CA PRO A 808 33.97 35.94 -58.44
C PRO A 808 34.47 34.51 -58.73
N TYR A 809 35.44 33.96 -57.99
CA TYR A 809 35.97 32.60 -58.23
C TYR A 809 35.06 31.47 -57.70
N GLY A 810 34.15 31.81 -56.76
CA GLY A 810 33.08 30.92 -56.29
C GLY A 810 33.55 29.71 -55.46
N PRO A 811 32.62 28.95 -54.87
CA PRO A 811 32.96 27.69 -54.19
C PRO A 811 33.43 26.64 -55.21
N SER A 812 34.46 25.88 -54.85
CA SER A 812 34.97 24.82 -55.72
C SER A 812 34.00 23.62 -55.78
N ILE A 813 34.15 22.76 -56.80
CA ILE A 813 33.33 21.54 -56.95
C ILE A 813 33.33 20.65 -55.69
N PRO A 814 34.46 20.34 -55.03
CA PRO A 814 34.44 19.54 -53.80
C PRO A 814 33.70 20.23 -52.65
N GLU A 815 33.74 21.57 -52.59
CA GLU A 815 33.01 22.33 -51.59
C GLU A 815 31.50 22.35 -51.83
N ILE A 816 31.06 22.49 -53.08
CA ILE A 816 29.64 22.35 -53.45
C ILE A 816 29.14 20.93 -53.11
N THR A 817 29.99 19.92 -53.32
CA THR A 817 29.67 18.53 -52.95
C THR A 817 29.51 18.38 -51.44
N LEU A 818 30.35 19.05 -50.64
CA LEU A 818 30.23 19.09 -49.18
C LEU A 818 28.92 19.76 -48.74
N TYR A 819 28.52 20.88 -49.34
CA TYR A 819 27.25 21.55 -49.06
C TYR A 819 26.05 20.66 -49.35
N PHE A 820 26.07 19.97 -50.50
CA PHE A 820 25.04 19.01 -50.83
C PHE A 820 24.98 17.87 -49.81
N TRP A 821 26.12 17.38 -49.35
CA TRP A 821 26.17 16.32 -48.34
C TRP A 821 25.56 16.76 -47.01
N VAL A 822 25.93 17.94 -46.50
CA VAL A 822 25.34 18.45 -45.24
C VAL A 822 23.84 18.71 -45.41
N PHE A 823 23.40 19.18 -46.58
CA PHE A 823 21.98 19.29 -46.88
C PHE A 823 21.25 17.94 -46.80
N THR A 824 21.85 16.84 -47.27
CA THR A 824 21.26 15.50 -47.10
C THR A 824 21.19 15.07 -45.63
N LEU A 825 22.17 15.44 -44.79
CA LEU A 825 22.10 15.19 -43.34
C LEU A 825 20.97 15.99 -42.69
N VAL A 826 20.77 17.26 -43.07
CA VAL A 826 19.64 18.06 -42.58
C VAL A 826 18.30 17.42 -42.96
N LEU A 827 18.17 16.90 -44.19
CA LEU A 827 16.96 16.18 -44.60
C LEU A 827 16.74 14.90 -43.79
N GLU A 828 17.79 14.18 -43.42
CA GLU A 828 17.70 12.99 -42.58
C GLU A 828 17.27 13.34 -41.15
N GLU A 829 17.81 14.40 -40.56
CA GLU A 829 17.37 14.89 -39.24
C GLU A 829 15.92 15.38 -39.26
N LEU A 830 15.50 16.05 -40.34
CA LEU A 830 14.10 16.42 -40.53
C LEU A 830 13.22 15.18 -40.68
N ARG A 831 13.65 14.16 -41.42
CA ARG A 831 12.92 12.89 -41.55
C ARG A 831 12.75 12.22 -40.18
N GLN A 832 13.81 12.14 -39.38
CA GLN A 832 13.78 11.56 -38.03
C GLN A 832 12.91 12.37 -37.06
N SER A 833 12.83 13.70 -37.22
CA SER A 833 11.96 14.56 -36.41
C SER A 833 10.46 14.39 -36.74
N PHE A 834 10.12 14.21 -38.01
CA PHE A 834 8.70 14.17 -38.46
C PHE A 834 8.08 12.77 -38.53
N PHE A 835 8.84 11.74 -38.92
CA PHE A 835 8.29 10.42 -39.30
C PHE A 835 8.22 9.39 -38.16
N THR A 836 8.55 9.76 -36.93
CA THR A 836 8.49 8.83 -35.79
C THR A 836 7.04 8.69 -35.30
N ASP A 837 6.45 7.50 -35.54
CA ASP A 837 5.13 6.98 -35.13
C ASP A 837 3.84 7.82 -35.41
N GLU A 838 2.77 7.13 -35.82
CA GLU A 838 1.61 7.70 -36.52
C GLU A 838 0.60 8.54 -35.70
N ASP A 839 0.83 8.82 -34.41
CA ASP A 839 -0.29 9.30 -33.55
C ASP A 839 0.01 10.42 -32.53
N THR A 840 1.20 11.04 -32.53
CA THR A 840 1.57 12.08 -31.55
C THR A 840 1.68 13.50 -32.15
N SER A 841 1.41 14.52 -31.34
CA SER A 841 1.47 15.93 -31.76
C SER A 841 2.92 16.36 -32.07
N ILE A 842 3.10 17.13 -33.15
CA ILE A 842 4.41 17.57 -33.67
C ILE A 842 5.27 18.23 -32.57
N ILE A 843 4.65 18.98 -31.66
CA ILE A 843 5.34 19.66 -30.54
C ILE A 843 5.93 18.65 -29.55
N LYS A 844 5.24 17.55 -29.25
CA LYS A 844 5.76 16.51 -28.35
C LYS A 844 6.91 15.73 -29.00
N LYS A 845 6.80 15.45 -30.30
CA LYS A 845 7.88 14.82 -31.08
C LYS A 845 9.14 15.67 -31.07
N PHE A 846 8.99 16.97 -31.34
CA PHE A 846 10.12 17.90 -31.28
C PHE A 846 10.73 18.01 -29.88
N LYS A 847 9.89 18.00 -28.83
CA LYS A 847 10.37 18.01 -27.44
C LYS A 847 11.22 16.75 -27.13
N LEU A 848 10.74 15.56 -27.52
CA LEU A 848 11.48 14.31 -27.34
C LEU A 848 12.78 14.30 -28.14
N TYR A 849 12.77 14.80 -29.38
CA TYR A 849 13.95 14.93 -30.22
C TYR A 849 15.02 15.82 -29.57
N VAL A 850 14.61 16.97 -29.02
CA VAL A 850 15.51 17.93 -28.34
C VAL A 850 15.95 17.42 -26.96
N GLU A 851 15.32 16.40 -26.39
CA GLU A 851 15.72 15.87 -25.09
C GLU A 851 17.04 15.10 -25.18
N ASP A 852 17.24 14.36 -26.28
CA ASP A 852 18.45 13.60 -26.57
C ASP A 852 19.68 14.52 -26.72
N SER A 853 20.75 14.19 -26.01
CA SER A 853 22.01 14.95 -26.02
C SER A 853 22.74 14.85 -27.34
N TRP A 854 22.60 13.74 -28.08
CA TRP A 854 23.25 13.57 -29.38
C TRP A 854 22.57 14.41 -30.47
N ASN A 855 21.24 14.45 -30.48
CA ASN A 855 20.49 15.31 -31.40
C ASN A 855 20.78 16.81 -31.15
N LYS A 856 21.03 17.22 -29.89
CA LYS A 856 21.52 18.59 -29.59
C LYS A 856 22.87 18.85 -30.26
N CYS A 857 23.78 17.88 -30.23
CA CYS A 857 25.09 17.99 -30.87
C CYS A 857 24.96 18.14 -32.39
N ASP A 858 24.07 17.37 -33.03
CA ASP A 858 23.80 17.47 -34.47
C ASP A 858 23.17 18.82 -34.86
N MET A 859 22.23 19.33 -34.04
CA MET A 859 21.66 20.67 -34.25
C MET A 859 22.70 21.78 -34.10
N VAL A 860 23.65 21.64 -33.17
CA VAL A 860 24.77 22.58 -33.00
C VAL A 860 25.72 22.51 -34.19
N ALA A 861 26.06 21.31 -34.69
CA ALA A 861 26.90 21.15 -35.87
C ALA A 861 26.25 21.80 -37.11
N ILE A 862 24.97 21.51 -37.38
CA ILE A 862 24.24 22.10 -38.51
C ILE A 862 24.19 23.64 -38.38
N LEU A 863 23.94 24.17 -37.18
CA LEU A 863 23.94 25.62 -36.93
C LEU A 863 25.31 26.24 -37.21
N LEU A 864 26.39 25.65 -36.70
CA LEU A 864 27.75 26.13 -36.92
C LEU A 864 28.14 26.06 -38.40
N PHE A 865 27.73 25.01 -39.10
CA PHE A 865 27.93 24.89 -40.54
C PHE A 865 27.23 26.02 -41.31
N VAL A 866 25.94 26.26 -41.04
CA VAL A 866 25.17 27.34 -41.69
C VAL A 866 25.79 28.71 -41.40
N LEU A 867 26.21 28.95 -40.15
CA LEU A 867 26.90 30.18 -39.76
C LEU A 867 28.25 30.31 -40.47
N GLY A 868 29.05 29.25 -40.52
CA GLY A 868 30.35 29.21 -41.18
C GLY A 868 30.25 29.49 -42.68
N VAL A 869 29.30 28.86 -43.36
CA VAL A 869 29.00 29.11 -44.79
C VAL A 869 28.49 30.52 -45.01
N SER A 870 27.65 31.05 -44.12
CA SER A 870 27.15 32.44 -44.21
C SER A 870 28.28 33.45 -44.05
N CYS A 871 29.17 33.28 -43.07
CA CYS A 871 30.35 34.13 -42.86
C CYS A 871 31.35 34.03 -44.01
N ARG A 872 31.44 32.87 -44.66
CA ARG A 872 32.29 32.65 -45.85
C ARG A 872 31.83 33.48 -47.06
N MET A 873 30.54 33.79 -47.20
CA MET A 873 30.02 34.56 -48.34
C MET A 873 30.43 36.05 -48.32
N ALA A 874 30.87 36.58 -47.18
CA ALA A 874 31.27 37.98 -47.04
C ALA A 874 32.81 38.15 -46.96
N TRP A 875 33.35 39.12 -47.70
CA TRP A 875 34.79 39.37 -47.81
C TRP A 875 35.43 39.79 -46.47
N SER A 876 34.68 40.46 -45.60
CA SER A 876 35.16 40.92 -44.27
C SER A 876 35.23 39.81 -43.23
N THR A 877 34.43 38.74 -43.38
CA THR A 877 34.31 37.65 -42.39
C THR A 877 34.84 36.32 -42.93
N TYR A 878 35.58 36.33 -44.04
CA TYR A 878 36.09 35.11 -44.67
C TYR A 878 36.99 34.28 -43.74
N GLU A 879 37.95 34.92 -43.08
CA GLU A 879 38.82 34.25 -42.09
C GLU A 879 38.04 33.73 -40.89
N ALA A 880 37.01 34.47 -40.46
CA ALA A 880 36.09 34.02 -39.42
C ALA A 880 35.24 32.83 -39.89
N GLY A 881 34.83 32.78 -41.15
CA GLY A 881 34.14 31.64 -41.75
C GLY A 881 35.02 30.38 -41.76
N ARG A 882 36.31 30.53 -42.09
CA ARG A 882 37.30 29.42 -42.04
C ARG A 882 37.46 28.88 -40.62
N THR A 883 37.57 29.75 -39.61
CA THR A 883 37.72 29.32 -38.20
C THR A 883 36.45 28.67 -37.67
N VAL A 884 35.26 29.20 -38.02
CA VAL A 884 33.97 28.60 -37.65
C VAL A 884 33.79 27.22 -38.29
N LEU A 885 34.12 27.05 -39.58
CA LEU A 885 34.05 25.75 -40.25
C LEU A 885 35.09 24.74 -39.71
N ALA A 886 36.26 25.21 -39.25
CA ALA A 886 37.24 24.35 -38.59
C ALA A 886 36.76 23.86 -37.22
N LEU A 887 36.10 24.71 -36.44
CA LEU A 887 35.45 24.30 -35.19
C LEU A 887 34.28 23.36 -35.46
N ASP A 888 33.51 23.63 -36.51
CA ASP A 888 32.40 22.77 -36.93
C ASP A 888 32.87 21.37 -37.34
N PHE A 889 34.00 21.26 -38.06
CA PHE A 889 34.64 19.97 -38.33
C PHE A 889 34.98 19.20 -37.05
N MET A 890 35.42 19.87 -35.98
CA MET A 890 35.65 19.20 -34.69
C MET A 890 34.36 18.62 -34.12
N VAL A 891 33.23 19.32 -34.24
CA VAL A 891 31.93 18.83 -33.76
C VAL A 891 31.48 17.62 -34.58
N PHE A 892 31.59 17.66 -35.91
CA PHE A 892 31.34 16.50 -36.77
C PHE A 892 32.30 15.33 -36.48
N ALA A 893 33.57 15.59 -36.15
CA ALA A 893 34.50 14.54 -35.76
C ALA A 893 34.11 13.89 -34.41
N LEU A 894 33.66 14.69 -33.42
CA LEU A 894 33.17 14.17 -32.13
C LEU A 894 31.93 13.28 -32.29
N ARG A 895 31.10 13.54 -33.30
CA ARG A 895 29.92 12.71 -33.61
C ARG A 895 30.28 11.25 -33.92
N LEU A 896 31.51 10.95 -34.34
CA LEU A 896 32.01 9.57 -34.50
C LEU A 896 31.90 8.74 -33.22
N ILE A 897 31.98 9.36 -32.05
CA ILE A 897 31.90 8.66 -30.75
C ILE A 897 30.57 7.90 -30.64
N HIS A 898 29.46 8.49 -31.12
CA HIS A 898 28.16 7.83 -31.09
C HIS A 898 28.11 6.59 -31.98
N ILE A 899 28.76 6.61 -33.14
CA ILE A 899 28.84 5.44 -34.03
C ILE A 899 29.59 4.29 -33.35
N PHE A 900 30.66 4.60 -32.61
CA PHE A 900 31.42 3.58 -31.87
C PHE A 900 30.69 3.04 -30.63
N ALA A 901 29.61 3.68 -30.19
CA ALA A 901 28.82 3.21 -29.05
C ALA A 901 28.16 1.84 -29.29
N ILE A 902 27.94 1.47 -30.56
CA ILE A 902 27.35 0.16 -30.94
C ILE A 902 28.33 -0.99 -30.72
N HIS A 903 29.63 -0.73 -30.64
CA HIS A 903 30.63 -1.78 -30.47
C HIS A 903 30.59 -2.38 -29.06
N LYS A 904 30.46 -3.71 -28.95
CA LYS A 904 30.28 -4.47 -27.70
C LYS A 904 31.26 -4.11 -26.57
N GLN A 905 32.51 -3.78 -26.90
CA GLN A 905 33.55 -3.43 -25.91
C GLN A 905 33.74 -1.92 -25.70
N LEU A 906 33.38 -1.08 -26.67
CA LEU A 906 33.60 0.38 -26.59
C LEU A 906 32.36 1.11 -26.06
N GLY A 907 31.16 0.63 -26.37
CA GLY A 907 29.89 1.20 -25.90
C GLY A 907 29.84 1.43 -24.39
N PRO A 908 30.06 0.39 -23.55
CA PRO A 908 30.05 0.57 -22.10
C PRO A 908 31.07 1.61 -21.60
N LYS A 909 32.25 1.69 -22.24
CA LYS A 909 33.27 2.69 -21.88
C LYS A 909 32.83 4.10 -22.21
N ILE A 910 32.15 4.31 -23.34
CA ILE A 910 31.59 5.61 -23.74
C ILE A 910 30.53 6.08 -22.74
N ILE A 911 29.62 5.19 -22.31
CA ILE A 911 28.61 5.50 -21.29
C ILE A 911 29.25 5.83 -19.93
N ILE A 912 30.35 5.16 -19.56
CA ILE A 912 31.12 5.50 -18.35
C ILE A 912 31.70 6.91 -18.47
N VAL A 913 32.35 7.25 -19.60
CA VAL A 913 32.90 8.59 -19.83
C VAL A 913 31.80 9.65 -19.73
N GLU A 914 30.64 9.43 -20.35
CA GLU A 914 29.50 10.34 -20.27
C GLU A 914 29.05 10.59 -18.83
N ARG A 915 28.96 9.54 -17.99
CA ARG A 915 28.60 9.68 -16.57
C ARG A 915 29.68 10.39 -15.77
N MET A 916 30.96 10.16 -16.09
CA MET A 916 32.10 10.81 -15.44
C MET A 916 32.25 12.29 -15.81
N MET A 917 31.65 12.76 -16.92
CA MET A 917 31.74 14.17 -17.33
C MET A 917 31.20 15.14 -16.28
N LYS A 918 30.21 14.73 -15.46
CA LYS A 918 29.71 15.56 -14.36
C LYS A 918 30.78 15.79 -13.30
N ASP A 919 31.51 14.74 -12.92
CA ASP A 919 32.59 14.82 -11.93
C ASP A 919 33.80 15.57 -12.51
N VAL A 920 34.13 15.33 -13.79
CA VAL A 920 35.18 16.07 -14.50
C VAL A 920 34.87 17.57 -14.55
N PHE A 921 33.61 17.96 -14.74
CA PHE A 921 33.21 19.37 -14.72
C PHE A 921 33.50 20.03 -13.35
N PHE A 922 33.14 19.37 -12.25
CA PHE A 922 33.46 19.87 -10.91
C PHE A 922 34.97 19.94 -10.67
N PHE A 923 35.72 18.95 -11.14
CA PHE A 923 37.18 18.97 -11.07
C PHE A 923 37.79 20.15 -11.85
N LEU A 924 37.36 20.36 -13.10
CA LEU A 924 37.81 21.49 -13.94
C LEU A 924 37.46 22.84 -13.33
N PHE A 925 36.32 22.95 -12.65
CA PHE A 925 35.95 24.16 -11.92
C PHE A 925 36.95 24.48 -10.80
N PHE A 926 37.29 23.50 -9.95
CA PHE A 926 38.29 23.70 -8.90
C PHE A 926 39.69 23.98 -9.47
N LEU A 927 40.07 23.29 -10.54
CA LEU A 927 41.34 23.55 -11.24
C LEU A 927 41.40 24.97 -11.80
N SER A 928 40.30 25.48 -12.37
CA SER A 928 40.23 26.83 -12.94
C SER A 928 40.38 27.91 -11.86
N VAL A 929 39.74 27.74 -10.70
CA VAL A 929 39.90 28.67 -9.55
C VAL A 929 41.36 28.72 -9.09
N TRP A 930 42.00 27.56 -8.97
CA TRP A 930 43.40 27.48 -8.60
C TRP A 930 44.33 28.10 -9.65
N LEU A 931 44.09 27.82 -10.93
CA LEU A 931 44.85 28.38 -12.06
C LEU A 931 44.77 29.91 -12.10
N ILE A 932 43.58 30.48 -11.91
CA ILE A 932 43.40 31.93 -11.89
C ILE A 932 44.15 32.53 -10.69
N ALA A 933 44.02 31.95 -9.50
CA ALA A 933 44.72 32.44 -8.31
C ALA A 933 46.25 32.41 -8.50
N TYR A 934 46.79 31.30 -9.01
CA TYR A 934 48.20 31.17 -9.32
C TYR A 934 48.64 32.13 -10.44
N GLY A 935 47.83 32.28 -11.49
CA GLY A 935 48.11 33.18 -12.62
C GLY A 935 48.13 34.65 -12.23
N VAL A 936 47.18 35.09 -11.41
CA VAL A 936 47.12 36.45 -10.86
C VAL A 936 48.31 36.70 -9.95
N ALA A 937 48.64 35.76 -9.05
CA ALA A 937 49.81 35.89 -8.18
C ALA A 937 51.12 35.97 -8.97
N THR A 938 51.28 35.11 -9.98
CA THR A 938 52.46 35.08 -10.86
C THR A 938 52.59 36.38 -11.65
N GLN A 939 51.50 36.88 -12.25
CA GLN A 939 51.50 38.16 -12.96
C GLN A 939 51.82 39.33 -12.03
N ALA A 940 51.26 39.35 -10.81
CA ALA A 940 51.52 40.40 -9.82
C ALA A 940 52.97 40.42 -9.34
N LEU A 941 53.62 39.26 -9.21
CA LEU A 941 55.01 39.13 -8.75
C LEU A 941 56.04 39.41 -9.85
N LEU A 942 55.85 38.89 -11.07
CA LEU A 942 56.84 39.03 -12.15
C LEU A 942 56.71 40.34 -12.93
N HIS A 943 55.49 40.90 -13.03
CA HIS A 943 55.22 42.07 -13.86
C HIS A 943 54.37 43.10 -13.12
N PRO A 944 54.97 43.86 -12.19
CA PRO A 944 54.26 44.94 -11.50
C PRO A 944 53.84 46.05 -12.48
N ASN A 945 52.55 46.44 -12.46
CA ASN A 945 51.96 47.57 -13.18
C ASN A 945 52.02 47.55 -14.73
N ASP A 946 51.80 46.40 -15.39
CA ASP A 946 51.54 46.38 -16.85
C ASP A 946 50.11 46.86 -17.15
N ASN A 947 49.93 47.78 -18.10
CA ASN A 947 48.62 48.35 -18.48
C ASN A 947 47.97 47.67 -19.70
N ARG A 948 48.65 46.70 -20.33
CA ARG A 948 48.13 46.02 -21.53
C ARG A 948 47.19 44.87 -21.18
N VAL A 949 45.89 45.15 -21.18
CA VAL A 949 44.84 44.20 -20.80
C VAL A 949 44.89 42.86 -21.56
N ASP A 950 45.18 42.86 -22.86
CA ASP A 950 45.26 41.63 -23.67
C ASP A 950 46.43 40.72 -23.24
N TRP A 951 47.55 41.33 -22.87
CA TRP A 951 48.74 40.61 -22.40
C TRP A 951 48.55 40.10 -20.98
N ILE A 952 47.87 40.86 -20.12
CA ILE A 952 47.51 40.44 -18.76
C ILE A 952 46.60 39.22 -18.83
N PHE A 953 45.55 39.25 -19.66
CA PHE A 953 44.62 38.12 -19.80
C PHE A 953 45.35 36.86 -20.30
N ARG A 954 46.22 36.99 -21.31
CA ARG A 954 47.03 35.88 -21.82
C ARG A 954 48.02 35.35 -20.76
N ARG A 955 48.64 36.21 -19.95
CA ARG A 955 49.59 35.77 -18.91
C ARG A 955 48.90 35.17 -17.68
N VAL A 956 47.74 35.68 -17.28
CA VAL A 956 46.99 35.18 -16.11
C VAL A 956 46.30 33.86 -16.39
N LEU A 957 45.81 33.61 -17.61
CA LEU A 957 45.05 32.40 -17.92
C LEU A 957 45.83 31.40 -18.76
N TYR A 958 46.40 31.84 -19.88
CA TYR A 958 46.98 30.93 -20.87
C TYR A 958 48.34 30.36 -20.43
N ARG A 959 49.22 31.16 -19.81
CA ARG A 959 50.53 30.67 -19.34
C ARG A 959 50.41 29.64 -18.19
N PRO A 960 49.69 29.91 -17.09
CA PRO A 960 49.40 28.90 -16.06
C PRO A 960 48.80 27.60 -16.60
N TYR A 961 47.91 27.70 -17.58
CA TYR A 961 47.35 26.53 -18.24
C TYR A 961 48.43 25.70 -18.96
N LEU A 962 49.37 26.34 -19.67
CA LEU A 962 50.52 25.64 -20.30
C LEU A 962 51.47 25.02 -19.28
N HIS A 963 51.63 25.62 -18.09
CA HIS A 963 52.46 25.04 -17.03
C HIS A 963 51.94 23.67 -16.56
N ILE A 964 50.62 23.42 -16.59
CA ILE A 964 50.04 22.09 -16.28
C ILE A 964 50.56 21.03 -17.25
N PHE A 965 50.79 21.38 -18.52
CA PHE A 965 51.36 20.48 -19.53
C PHE A 965 52.88 20.35 -19.46
N GLY A 966 53.53 20.94 -18.44
CA GLY A 966 54.99 20.90 -18.26
C GLY A 966 55.77 21.89 -19.12
N GLN A 967 55.09 22.78 -19.86
CA GLN A 967 55.74 23.86 -20.61
C GLN A 967 55.98 25.06 -19.70
N ILE A 968 56.97 24.96 -18.82
CA ILE A 968 57.39 26.06 -17.94
C ILE A 968 58.51 26.81 -18.66
N PRO A 969 58.30 28.07 -19.10
CA PRO A 969 59.36 28.90 -19.65
C PRO A 969 60.27 29.37 -18.50
N LEU A 970 61.17 28.49 -18.05
CA LEU A 970 62.10 28.74 -16.95
C LEU A 970 62.96 29.99 -17.21
N GLU A 971 63.33 30.24 -18.46
CA GLU A 971 64.13 31.38 -18.90
C GLU A 971 63.45 32.75 -18.72
N GLU A 972 62.11 32.81 -18.69
CA GLU A 972 61.38 34.06 -18.43
C GLU A 972 61.08 34.29 -16.94
N ILE A 973 61.07 33.22 -16.13
CA ILE A 973 60.73 33.27 -14.69
C ILE A 973 61.99 33.56 -13.86
N ASP A 974 63.10 32.91 -14.19
CA ASP A 974 64.41 33.18 -13.61
C ASP A 974 65.04 34.35 -14.37
N GLY A 975 64.58 35.57 -14.05
CA GLY A 975 65.01 36.80 -14.73
C GLY A 975 66.52 36.82 -15.02
N ASN A 976 66.87 36.91 -16.31
CA ASN A 976 68.24 36.83 -16.84
C ASN A 976 69.28 37.48 -15.92
N LYS A 977 70.00 36.65 -15.15
CA LYS A 977 71.41 36.92 -14.87
C LYS A 977 72.19 36.56 -16.13
N ASN A 978 72.33 37.54 -17.03
CA ASN A 978 73.62 37.95 -17.58
C ASN A 978 73.42 38.89 -18.78
N GLU A 979 73.94 40.10 -18.61
CA GLU A 979 74.40 40.95 -19.69
C GLU A 979 75.41 40.19 -20.57
N ASN A 980 75.41 40.51 -21.88
CA ASN A 980 76.39 40.15 -22.90
C ASN A 980 76.36 38.70 -23.45
N SER A 981 75.56 38.48 -24.50
CA SER A 981 76.12 38.07 -25.79
C SER A 981 75.14 38.34 -26.94
N PHE A 982 75.63 39.12 -27.88
CA PHE A 982 75.04 39.52 -29.16
C PHE A 982 74.78 38.33 -30.09
N MET A 983 73.75 38.44 -30.93
CA MET A 983 73.53 37.78 -32.24
C MET A 983 73.66 36.25 -32.28
N VAL A 984 72.68 35.52 -32.81
CA VAL A 984 72.68 35.15 -34.25
C VAL A 984 71.31 34.54 -34.63
N HIS A 985 70.70 35.18 -35.63
CA HIS A 985 69.81 34.68 -36.70
C HIS A 985 68.41 34.09 -36.44
N ILE A 986 67.43 34.95 -36.77
CA ILE A 986 66.25 34.74 -37.64
C ILE A 986 66.33 33.48 -38.55
N VAL A 987 65.36 32.57 -38.43
CA VAL A 987 64.24 32.29 -39.37
C VAL A 987 63.06 31.75 -38.54
#